data_AF-A0A1I8B584-F1
#
_entry.id   AF-A0A1I8B584-F1
#
_cell.length_a   1.000
_cell.length_b   1.000
_cell.length_c   1.000
_cell.angle_alpha   90.00
_cell.angle_beta   90.00
_cell.angle_gamma   90.00
#
_symmetry.space_group_name_H-M   'P 1'
#
loop_
_entity.id
_entity.type
_entity.pdbx_description
1 polymer ?
#
loop_
_entity_poly.entity_id
_entity_poly.type
_entity_poly.pdbx_seq_one_letter_code
_entity_poly.pdbx_strand_id
1 'polypeptide(L)'
;MGTSTASMHNALAQIKNRSRIVVANIDNIATRRNFLLAITDTGIAQSNEYVFIFAQLRNLGMLQQVTSNSNISKYDDFWKVTTGVNDGRDDDALKAARRTIIVKNIDLENQSTSQIDAFNAKVIAEFGKPPFNCVNECMGGPNEQIPASYSRSLHDSTYAYLRSLNKTTEKYTNESGLWANRGGKRPLYKPICGYTGTECPQNITTYILIGVGLVLLLLVATLGGIGYAVREKLKEKERLTRECLILFEELKNIKELKSNEDMRSLEANKSLKSLQSSQSGSTKLTSMDDKKLETENYAHFLYNREVVFAIKYQVRVRIFNDDFVHLRKLRQLDHDNLNKFCGLCTDAPILYAIWKHCQRGSLKDLIAKEQYVGDSFVMFTLMRDIASGLIALHQSSMGAHGMLSSENCLINDRWQVKISDFGLNMIRESQPITKRKLLWTSPELLRENNRKGTKEGDVYSFAIICCELVNRETVWNGVEREDDVDEIIYRLRRTNTAIPHRPQLHPREEINQNLLHLIRDCWSEGPTERPRIDQVRTMLKQMVRDGSQNLMDYVFGMLEQYASSLEQEVEERTRELVEEKRKSDILLYRMLPKQVADKLKLGEFVEPEQFSAATIFFSDVVSFTTLASKCSPLQVVNLLNSLYTAFDGIIDSHDVYKVETIGDGYLVCSGIPKRNGNDHAKEIAELAFAFLRTVATFRVDHLPNERVNLRIGIHTGPAVAGVVGLTMPRYCLFGDTVNTASRMESNGRPARIHISTTTNHYLINIIGGYVTEPRGEVIIKGKGVMETFWLLGHVGEVNLPAGGNDLNERTSPEPL
;
A
#
# COMPACT_ATOMS: atom_id res chain seq x y z
N MET A 1 -36.45 14.46 67.14
CA MET A 1 -37.24 15.17 66.11
C MET A 1 -38.51 15.66 66.77
N GLY A 2 -38.65 16.97 66.98
CA GLY A 2 -39.89 17.56 67.47
C GLY A 2 -40.97 17.34 66.41
N THR A 3 -41.87 16.38 66.63
CA THR A 3 -43.04 16.21 65.79
C THR A 3 -43.90 17.46 65.97
N SER A 4 -44.07 18.23 64.89
CA SER A 4 -44.94 19.40 64.93
C SER A 4 -46.34 18.96 65.35
N THR A 5 -47.02 19.78 66.15
CA THR A 5 -48.40 19.51 66.60
C THR A 5 -49.31 19.22 65.40
N ALA A 6 -49.09 19.87 64.25
CA ALA A 6 -49.79 19.60 63.00
C ALA A 6 -49.66 18.13 62.51
N SER A 7 -48.49 17.51 62.67
CA SER A 7 -48.30 16.09 62.34
C SER A 7 -49.13 15.17 63.24
N MET A 8 -49.28 15.51 64.53
CA MET A 8 -50.09 14.72 65.46
C MET A 8 -51.58 14.87 65.17
N HIS A 9 -52.04 16.07 64.82
CA HIS A 9 -53.43 16.30 64.39
C HIS A 9 -53.77 15.48 63.15
N ASN A 10 -52.89 15.45 62.15
CA ASN A 10 -53.08 14.62 60.96
C ASN A 10 -53.08 13.12 61.28
N ALA A 11 -52.18 12.66 62.16
CA ALA A 11 -52.18 11.27 62.61
C ALA A 11 -53.49 10.91 63.34
N LEU A 12 -53.96 11.76 64.25
CA LEU A 12 -55.24 11.56 64.95
C LEU A 12 -56.43 11.62 64.00
N ALA A 13 -56.42 12.48 62.98
CA ALA A 13 -57.46 12.51 61.95
C ALA A 13 -57.52 11.20 61.14
N GLN A 14 -56.37 10.62 60.81
CA GLN A 14 -56.32 9.30 60.16
C GLN A 14 -56.76 8.18 61.12
N ILE A 15 -56.33 8.21 62.38
CA ILE A 15 -56.71 7.24 63.41
C ILE A 15 -58.22 7.29 63.68
N LYS A 16 -58.83 8.49 63.69
CA LYS A 16 -60.28 8.69 63.88
C LYS A 16 -61.11 7.84 62.91
N ASN A 17 -60.62 7.60 61.70
CA ASN A 17 -61.31 6.79 60.69
C ASN A 17 -61.00 5.29 60.79
N ARG A 18 -59.95 4.88 61.53
CA ARG A 18 -59.38 3.52 61.47
C ARG A 18 -59.43 2.75 62.79
N SER A 19 -59.29 3.42 63.93
CA SER A 19 -59.23 2.76 65.25
C SER A 19 -60.05 3.50 66.31
N ARG A 20 -60.34 2.79 67.41
CA ARG A 20 -60.96 3.31 68.63
C ARG A 20 -60.12 3.02 69.88
N ILE A 21 -59.24 2.02 69.81
CA ILE A 21 -58.28 1.73 70.86
C ILE A 21 -56.91 2.10 70.34
N VAL A 22 -56.26 3.04 71.03
CA VAL A 22 -54.99 3.61 70.61
C VAL A 22 -53.98 3.33 71.70
N VAL A 23 -53.03 2.44 71.40
CA VAL A 23 -51.89 2.17 72.28
C VAL A 23 -50.76 3.11 71.87
N ALA A 24 -50.40 4.03 72.76
CA ALA A 24 -49.38 5.04 72.53
C ALA A 24 -48.11 4.73 73.33
N ASN A 25 -47.02 4.44 72.62
CA ASN A 25 -45.70 4.17 73.18
C ASN A 25 -44.86 5.47 73.07
N ILE A 26 -45.00 6.36 74.06
CA ILE A 26 -44.35 7.68 74.05
C ILE A 26 -43.54 7.88 75.33
N ASP A 27 -42.21 7.80 75.21
CA ASP A 27 -41.27 8.04 76.31
C ASP A 27 -41.03 9.52 76.60
N ASN A 28 -41.05 10.37 75.55
CA ASN A 28 -40.73 11.78 75.69
C ASN A 28 -41.91 12.56 76.32
N ILE A 29 -41.65 13.23 77.44
CA ILE A 29 -42.64 13.98 78.22
C ILE A 29 -43.32 15.09 77.39
N ALA A 30 -42.54 15.89 76.67
CA ALA A 30 -43.06 16.99 75.85
C ALA A 30 -43.92 16.48 74.68
N THR A 31 -43.46 15.43 74.00
CA THR A 31 -44.22 14.77 72.92
C THR A 31 -45.53 14.18 73.45
N ARG A 32 -45.50 13.57 74.63
CA ARG A 32 -46.68 12.98 75.28
C ARG A 32 -47.71 14.05 75.60
N ARG A 33 -47.30 15.18 76.18
CA ARG A 33 -48.22 16.30 76.42
C ARG A 33 -48.83 16.82 75.13
N ASN A 34 -48.01 17.06 74.10
CA ASN A 34 -48.51 17.54 72.81
C ASN A 34 -49.53 16.58 72.21
N PHE A 35 -49.35 15.28 72.42
CA PHE A 35 -50.32 14.28 71.99
C PHE A 35 -51.63 14.35 72.80
N LEU A 36 -51.57 14.54 74.12
CA LEU A 36 -52.77 14.77 74.94
C LEU A 36 -53.53 16.04 74.51
N LEU A 37 -52.81 17.13 74.26
CA LEU A 37 -53.41 18.36 73.74
C LEU A 37 -54.06 18.13 72.38
N ALA A 38 -53.41 17.41 71.46
CA ALA A 38 -53.98 17.08 70.17
C ALA A 38 -55.25 16.20 70.27
N ILE A 39 -55.33 15.29 71.25
CA ILE A 39 -56.55 14.51 71.51
C ILE A 39 -57.70 15.42 71.99
N THR A 40 -57.39 16.41 72.82
CA THR A 40 -58.38 17.42 73.25
C THR A 40 -58.80 18.33 72.10
N ASP A 41 -57.85 18.83 71.31
CA ASP A 41 -58.06 19.77 70.20
C ASP A 41 -58.89 19.15 69.06
N THR A 42 -58.72 17.86 68.80
CA THR A 42 -59.53 17.12 67.82
C THR A 42 -60.93 16.76 68.31
N GLY A 43 -61.27 17.09 69.56
CA GLY A 43 -62.54 16.74 70.21
C GLY A 43 -62.67 15.26 70.56
N ILE A 44 -61.64 14.45 70.32
CA ILE A 44 -61.68 13.00 70.57
C ILE A 44 -61.79 12.73 72.08
N ALA A 45 -61.12 13.54 72.92
CA ALA A 45 -61.22 13.45 74.38
C ALA A 45 -62.66 13.57 74.91
N GLN A 46 -63.58 14.19 74.17
CA GLN A 46 -64.96 14.38 74.61
C GLN A 46 -65.85 13.18 74.26
N SER A 47 -65.45 12.38 73.28
CA SER A 47 -66.17 11.17 72.86
C SER A 47 -65.93 10.02 73.83
N ASN A 48 -66.97 9.21 74.09
CA ASN A 48 -66.87 7.95 74.83
C ASN A 48 -66.47 6.77 73.92
N GLU A 49 -66.20 7.02 72.64
CA GLU A 49 -65.86 5.97 71.68
C GLU A 49 -64.40 5.52 71.76
N TYR A 50 -63.51 6.29 72.39
CA TYR A 50 -62.07 6.08 72.30
C TYR A 50 -61.46 5.68 73.63
N VAL A 51 -60.56 4.69 73.58
CA VAL A 51 -59.73 4.26 74.70
C VAL A 51 -58.27 4.49 74.34
N PHE A 52 -57.59 5.31 75.13
CA PHE A 52 -56.17 5.57 74.98
C PHE A 52 -55.40 4.82 76.04
N ILE A 53 -54.45 3.99 75.63
CA ILE A 53 -53.59 3.21 76.52
C ILE A 53 -52.17 3.72 76.34
N PHE A 54 -51.58 4.28 77.39
CA PHE A 54 -50.18 4.68 77.38
C PHE A 54 -49.34 3.59 78.03
N ALA A 55 -48.49 2.95 77.23
CA ALA A 55 -47.45 2.08 77.76
C ALA A 55 -46.28 2.96 78.20
N GLN A 56 -45.87 2.86 79.47
CA GLN A 56 -44.77 3.67 80.01
C GLN A 56 -43.72 2.82 80.71
N LEU A 57 -42.47 3.06 80.33
CA LEU A 57 -41.31 2.33 80.85
C LEU A 57 -40.67 2.99 82.07
N ARG A 58 -40.81 4.32 82.24
CA ARG A 58 -40.00 5.10 83.21
C ARG A 58 -40.78 5.88 84.27
N ASN A 59 -42.12 5.92 84.23
CA ASN A 59 -42.91 6.76 85.13
C ASN A 59 -43.63 5.97 86.22
N LEU A 60 -43.87 6.61 87.35
CA LEU A 60 -44.62 6.07 88.49
C LEU A 60 -46.12 6.39 88.35
N GLY A 61 -46.76 5.76 87.36
CA GLY A 61 -48.21 5.89 87.13
C GLY A 61 -48.58 7.28 86.60
N MET A 62 -49.51 7.96 87.27
CA MET A 62 -49.92 9.33 86.93
C MET A 62 -48.90 10.40 87.37
N LEU A 63 -47.82 9.99 88.03
CA LEU A 63 -46.71 10.86 88.41
C LEU A 63 -45.50 10.58 87.52
N GLN A 64 -44.91 11.65 87.00
CA GLN A 64 -43.63 11.61 86.31
C GLN A 64 -42.52 12.16 87.19
N GLN A 65 -41.32 11.62 87.04
CA GLN A 65 -40.16 12.05 87.80
C GLN A 65 -39.47 13.22 87.09
N VAL A 66 -39.15 14.27 87.83
CA VAL A 66 -38.46 15.47 87.32
C VAL A 66 -37.00 15.42 87.73
N THR A 67 -36.12 15.17 86.75
CA THR A 67 -34.66 15.14 86.96
C THR A 67 -34.06 16.50 86.62
N SER A 68 -33.56 17.20 87.64
CA SER A 68 -32.73 18.40 87.50
C SER A 68 -31.30 18.06 87.94
N ASN A 69 -30.31 18.22 87.05
CA ASN A 69 -28.88 17.98 87.30
C ASN A 69 -28.58 16.66 88.04
N SER A 70 -29.03 15.54 87.47
CA SER A 70 -28.68 14.17 87.87
C SER A 70 -29.08 13.71 89.29
N ASN A 71 -29.85 14.49 90.05
CA ASN A 71 -30.54 14.03 91.26
C ASN A 71 -32.06 14.22 91.15
N ILE A 72 -32.81 13.16 91.47
CA ILE A 72 -34.27 13.14 91.48
C ILE A 72 -34.75 14.09 92.57
N SER A 73 -35.45 15.17 92.21
CA SER A 73 -35.80 16.22 93.18
C SER A 73 -37.28 16.62 93.21
N LYS A 74 -38.15 16.12 92.30
CA LYS A 74 -39.61 16.33 92.38
C LYS A 74 -40.39 15.32 91.53
N TYR A 75 -41.64 15.05 91.91
CA TYR A 75 -42.63 14.38 91.05
C TYR A 75 -43.66 15.41 90.58
N ASP A 76 -44.05 15.34 89.31
CA ASP A 76 -45.09 16.18 88.71
C ASP A 76 -46.16 15.34 88.01
N ASP A 77 -47.29 15.94 87.69
CA ASP A 77 -48.41 15.25 87.03
C ASP A 77 -48.05 14.84 85.60
N PHE A 78 -48.53 13.66 85.18
CA PHE A 78 -48.28 13.07 83.86
C PHE A 78 -48.62 13.98 82.67
N TRP A 79 -49.58 14.88 82.80
CA TRP A 79 -50.01 15.76 81.72
C TRP A 79 -49.22 17.08 81.65
N LYS A 80 -48.37 17.41 82.64
CA LYS A 80 -47.62 18.68 82.72
C LYS A 80 -46.23 18.61 82.07
N VAL A 81 -45.72 19.77 81.63
CA VAL A 81 -44.33 19.92 81.14
C VAL A 81 -43.41 20.23 82.31
N THR A 82 -42.22 19.63 82.30
CA THR A 82 -41.20 19.86 83.34
C THR A 82 -40.02 20.73 82.90
N THR A 83 -39.90 21.05 81.60
CA THR A 83 -38.89 21.96 81.05
C THR A 83 -39.51 22.89 79.99
N GLY A 84 -39.59 24.20 80.27
CA GLY A 84 -40.05 25.23 79.32
C GLY A 84 -41.11 26.20 79.89
N VAL A 85 -41.45 27.23 79.11
CA VAL A 85 -42.49 28.22 79.43
C VAL A 85 -43.86 27.53 79.47
N ASN A 86 -44.65 27.73 80.54
CA ASN A 86 -46.00 27.19 80.64
C ASN A 86 -46.88 27.80 79.53
N ASP A 87 -47.46 26.95 78.68
CA ASP A 87 -48.35 27.34 77.59
C ASP A 87 -49.78 27.68 78.06
N GLY A 88 -50.06 27.54 79.36
CA GLY A 88 -51.37 27.80 79.98
C GLY A 88 -52.43 26.75 79.68
N ARG A 89 -52.07 25.63 79.02
CA ARG A 89 -53.01 24.60 78.54
C ARG A 89 -52.99 23.31 79.36
N ASP A 90 -52.49 23.36 80.59
CA ASP A 90 -52.41 22.19 81.48
C ASP A 90 -53.78 21.54 81.71
N ASP A 91 -54.84 22.35 81.86
CA ASP A 91 -56.21 21.86 82.08
C ASP A 91 -56.79 21.15 80.85
N ASP A 92 -56.39 21.55 79.64
CA ASP A 92 -56.81 20.87 78.41
C ASP A 92 -56.12 19.52 78.25
N ALA A 93 -54.83 19.42 78.61
CA ALA A 93 -54.12 18.15 78.63
C ALA A 93 -54.68 17.20 79.71
N LEU A 94 -55.09 17.74 80.86
CA LEU A 94 -55.74 16.98 81.94
C LEU A 94 -57.05 16.33 81.49
N LYS A 95 -57.87 17.02 80.69
CA LYS A 95 -59.14 16.46 80.16
C LYS A 95 -58.90 15.17 79.38
N ALA A 96 -57.90 15.15 78.50
CA ALA A 96 -57.52 13.94 77.78
C ALA A 96 -56.93 12.89 78.74
N ALA A 97 -56.00 13.28 79.61
CA ALA A 97 -55.30 12.36 80.52
C ALA A 97 -56.26 11.56 81.44
N ARG A 98 -57.34 12.19 81.93
CA ARG A 98 -58.36 11.52 82.76
C ARG A 98 -59.07 10.34 82.07
N ARG A 99 -59.02 10.27 80.74
CA ARG A 99 -59.64 9.19 79.95
C ARG A 99 -58.63 8.18 79.40
N THR A 100 -57.40 8.22 79.92
CA THR A 100 -56.33 7.32 79.50
C THR A 100 -56.09 6.21 80.53
N ILE A 101 -55.76 5.02 80.05
CA ILE A 101 -55.26 3.91 80.86
C ILE A 101 -53.74 3.95 80.77
N ILE A 102 -53.05 3.87 81.91
CA ILE A 102 -51.60 3.79 81.93
C ILE A 102 -51.18 2.36 82.30
N VAL A 103 -50.40 1.73 81.42
CA VAL A 103 -49.74 0.46 81.70
C VAL A 103 -48.31 0.77 82.11
N LYS A 104 -48.04 0.60 83.41
CA LYS A 104 -46.73 0.83 84.01
C LYS A 104 -45.95 -0.48 84.10
N ASN A 105 -44.68 -0.44 83.71
CA ASN A 105 -43.73 -1.47 84.13
C ASN A 105 -43.31 -1.21 85.59
N ILE A 106 -43.69 -2.08 86.52
CA ILE A 106 -43.20 -1.99 87.90
C ILE A 106 -41.85 -2.71 87.91
N ASP A 107 -40.76 -1.97 88.15
CA ASP A 107 -39.48 -2.57 88.49
C ASP A 107 -39.63 -3.38 89.78
N LEU A 108 -39.75 -4.70 89.62
CA LEU A 108 -39.72 -5.66 90.72
C LEU A 108 -38.27 -6.11 90.85
N GLU A 109 -37.50 -5.43 91.69
CA GLU A 109 -36.11 -5.78 92.04
C GLU A 109 -35.94 -7.20 92.66
N ASN A 110 -36.97 -8.05 92.72
CA ASN A 110 -36.88 -9.41 93.27
C ASN A 110 -37.97 -10.39 92.75
N GLN A 111 -38.28 -10.39 91.45
CA GLN A 111 -39.02 -11.51 90.82
C GLN A 111 -38.26 -12.12 89.65
N SER A 112 -38.36 -13.45 89.51
CA SER A 112 -37.49 -14.29 88.69
C SER A 112 -37.38 -13.81 87.23
N THR A 113 -36.17 -13.42 86.84
CA THR A 113 -35.77 -13.11 85.44
C THR A 113 -36.23 -14.17 84.44
N SER A 114 -36.39 -15.42 84.87
CA SER A 114 -36.83 -16.56 84.05
C SER A 114 -38.17 -16.36 83.31
N GLN A 115 -39.16 -15.67 83.88
CA GLN A 115 -40.47 -15.49 83.21
C GLN A 115 -40.42 -14.44 82.11
N ILE A 116 -39.64 -13.37 82.31
CA ILE A 116 -39.43 -12.32 81.31
C ILE A 116 -38.62 -12.90 80.14
N ASP A 117 -37.56 -13.65 80.46
CA ASP A 117 -36.72 -14.30 79.45
C ASP A 117 -37.52 -15.33 78.64
N ALA A 118 -38.38 -16.12 79.30
CA ALA A 118 -39.30 -17.04 78.63
C ALA A 118 -40.31 -16.33 77.72
N PHE A 119 -40.88 -15.19 78.16
CA PHE A 119 -41.77 -14.40 77.30
C PHE A 119 -41.03 -13.84 76.10
N ASN A 120 -39.83 -13.30 76.28
CA ASN A 120 -39.03 -12.75 75.19
C ASN A 120 -38.67 -13.81 74.15
N ALA A 121 -38.22 -14.99 74.60
CA ALA A 121 -37.95 -16.14 73.73
C ALA A 121 -39.20 -16.56 72.95
N LYS A 122 -40.38 -16.56 73.60
CA LYS A 122 -41.65 -16.88 72.95
C LYS A 122 -42.02 -15.87 71.87
N VAL A 123 -41.84 -14.57 72.11
CA VAL A 123 -42.12 -13.53 71.10
C VAL A 123 -41.28 -13.77 69.85
N ILE A 124 -39.97 -13.99 70.00
CA ILE A 124 -39.07 -14.26 68.87
C ILE A 124 -39.51 -15.51 68.09
N ALA A 125 -39.84 -16.60 68.80
CA ALA A 125 -40.28 -17.84 68.17
C ALA A 125 -41.58 -17.67 67.37
N GLU A 126 -42.52 -16.85 67.85
CA GLU A 126 -43.78 -16.59 67.13
C GLU A 126 -43.58 -15.72 65.88
N PHE A 127 -42.58 -14.82 65.85
CA PHE A 127 -42.24 -14.07 64.63
C PHE A 127 -41.68 -14.95 63.51
N GLY A 128 -41.08 -16.11 63.86
CA GLY A 128 -40.67 -17.12 62.88
C GLY A 128 -41.84 -17.88 62.24
N LYS A 129 -43.06 -17.76 62.79
CA LYS A 129 -44.26 -18.43 62.29
C LYS A 129 -45.12 -17.50 61.42
N PRO A 130 -46.07 -18.05 60.63
CA PRO A 130 -47.03 -17.24 59.90
C PRO A 130 -47.85 -16.34 60.87
N PRO A 131 -48.20 -15.09 60.47
CA PRO A 131 -48.04 -14.51 59.14
C PRO A 131 -46.68 -13.83 58.90
N PHE A 132 -45.82 -13.72 59.91
CA PHE A 132 -44.57 -12.96 59.80
C PHE A 132 -43.46 -13.74 59.10
N ASN A 133 -43.37 -15.06 59.32
CA ASN A 133 -42.40 -15.97 58.68
C ASN A 133 -40.96 -15.44 58.70
N CYS A 134 -40.57 -14.69 59.73
CA CYS A 134 -39.27 -14.08 59.77
C CYS A 134 -38.21 -15.09 60.26
N VAL A 135 -37.67 -15.85 59.30
CA VAL A 135 -36.74 -16.96 59.58
C VAL A 135 -35.26 -16.57 59.48
N ASN A 136 -34.89 -15.67 58.57
CA ASN A 136 -33.47 -15.40 58.27
C ASN A 136 -33.04 -13.95 58.54
N GLU A 137 -33.89 -12.96 58.26
CA GLU A 137 -33.54 -11.53 58.39
C GLU A 137 -33.69 -10.99 59.83
N CYS A 138 -34.70 -11.44 60.59
CA CYS A 138 -34.89 -10.98 61.99
C CYS A 138 -34.03 -11.74 63.01
N MET A 139 -33.31 -12.80 62.60
CA MET A 139 -32.53 -13.65 63.51
C MET A 139 -31.01 -13.46 63.35
N GLY A 140 -30.56 -12.58 62.45
CA GLY A 140 -29.16 -12.49 62.01
C GLY A 140 -28.24 -11.56 62.81
N GLY A 141 -28.77 -10.57 63.56
CA GLY A 141 -27.96 -9.62 64.33
C GLY A 141 -28.17 -9.68 65.86
N PRO A 142 -27.14 -9.40 66.69
CA PRO A 142 -27.25 -9.46 68.16
C PRO A 142 -28.25 -8.45 68.76
N ASN A 143 -28.61 -7.38 68.04
CA ASN A 143 -29.63 -6.40 68.45
C ASN A 143 -31.04 -6.70 67.90
N GLU A 144 -31.17 -7.69 67.01
CA GLU A 144 -32.44 -8.05 66.34
C GLU A 144 -33.12 -9.26 66.99
N GLN A 145 -32.42 -9.93 67.91
CA GLN A 145 -32.93 -11.03 68.73
C GLN A 145 -33.54 -10.58 70.07
N ILE A 146 -33.78 -9.27 70.27
CA ILE A 146 -34.36 -8.75 71.51
C ILE A 146 -35.71 -8.09 71.19
N PRO A 147 -36.84 -8.57 71.74
CA PRO A 147 -38.14 -7.94 71.55
C PRO A 147 -38.12 -6.47 72.00
N ALA A 148 -38.85 -5.61 71.28
CA ALA A 148 -38.99 -4.22 71.65
C ALA A 148 -39.41 -4.06 73.11
N SER A 149 -38.88 -3.07 73.83
CA SER A 149 -39.11 -2.87 75.27
C SER A 149 -40.60 -2.77 75.65
N TYR A 150 -41.43 -2.28 74.73
CA TYR A 150 -42.88 -2.14 74.86
C TYR A 150 -43.69 -3.41 74.57
N SER A 151 -43.08 -4.48 74.06
CA SER A 151 -43.76 -5.72 73.67
C SER A 151 -44.59 -6.32 74.81
N ARG A 152 -44.04 -6.33 76.02
CA ARG A 152 -44.71 -6.77 77.25
C ARG A 152 -45.95 -5.91 77.57
N SER A 153 -45.79 -4.60 77.57
CA SER A 153 -46.91 -3.67 77.83
C SER A 153 -48.00 -3.78 76.76
N LEU A 154 -47.63 -4.04 75.50
CA LEU A 154 -48.59 -4.26 74.42
C LEU A 154 -49.33 -5.59 74.59
N HIS A 155 -48.63 -6.66 74.99
CA HIS A 155 -49.23 -7.95 75.32
C HIS A 155 -50.25 -7.80 76.46
N ASP A 156 -49.88 -7.11 77.53
CA ASP A 156 -50.77 -6.90 78.68
C ASP A 156 -51.97 -6.00 78.34
N SER A 157 -51.75 -4.96 77.54
CA SER A 157 -52.82 -4.10 77.03
C SER A 157 -53.83 -4.91 76.20
N THR A 158 -53.31 -5.79 75.33
CA THR A 158 -54.13 -6.66 74.48
C THR A 158 -54.86 -7.70 75.31
N TYR A 159 -54.18 -8.32 76.27
CA TYR A 159 -54.79 -9.31 77.17
C TYR A 159 -55.89 -8.70 78.03
N ALA A 160 -55.65 -7.52 78.61
CA ALA A 160 -56.65 -6.78 79.37
C ALA A 160 -57.85 -6.39 78.49
N TYR A 161 -57.60 -5.94 77.25
CA TYR A 161 -58.66 -5.65 76.29
C TYR A 161 -59.48 -6.90 75.96
N LEU A 162 -58.83 -8.01 75.59
CA LEU A 162 -59.52 -9.26 75.24
C LEU A 162 -60.30 -9.84 76.42
N ARG A 163 -59.75 -9.77 77.64
CA ARG A 163 -60.44 -10.21 78.86
C ARG A 163 -61.65 -9.33 79.17
N SER A 164 -61.53 -8.02 78.95
CA SER A 164 -62.64 -7.08 79.08
C SER A 164 -63.68 -7.35 78.01
N LEU A 165 -63.27 -7.50 76.75
CA LEU A 165 -64.12 -7.82 75.62
C LEU A 165 -64.91 -9.11 75.90
N ASN A 166 -64.25 -10.18 76.34
CA ASN A 166 -64.90 -11.45 76.67
C ASN A 166 -66.02 -11.28 77.71
N LYS A 167 -65.75 -10.56 78.81
CA LYS A 167 -66.75 -10.23 79.83
C LYS A 167 -67.86 -9.32 79.32
N THR A 168 -67.59 -8.49 78.31
CA THR A 168 -68.57 -7.54 77.75
C THR A 168 -69.43 -8.20 76.69
N THR A 169 -68.87 -9.12 75.88
CA THR A 169 -69.60 -9.89 74.87
C THR A 169 -70.63 -10.83 75.50
N GLU A 170 -70.36 -11.35 76.71
CA GLU A 170 -71.36 -12.10 77.49
C GLU A 170 -72.62 -11.29 77.84
N LYS A 171 -72.56 -9.94 77.81
CA LYS A 171 -73.72 -9.06 78.10
C LYS A 171 -74.61 -8.75 76.90
N TYR A 172 -74.21 -9.09 75.68
CA TYR A 172 -74.98 -8.81 74.47
C TYR A 172 -75.41 -10.12 73.80
N THR A 173 -76.72 -10.30 73.59
CA THR A 173 -77.29 -11.55 73.05
C THR A 173 -77.36 -11.61 71.52
N ASN A 174 -77.32 -10.46 70.83
CA ASN A 174 -77.37 -10.35 69.35
C ASN A 174 -76.32 -9.37 68.82
N GLU A 175 -75.74 -9.69 67.65
CA GLU A 175 -74.65 -8.93 67.02
C GLU A 175 -75.05 -7.48 66.67
N SER A 176 -76.31 -7.25 66.30
CA SER A 176 -76.84 -5.89 66.04
C SER A 176 -76.87 -5.01 67.29
N GLY A 177 -77.06 -5.60 68.48
CA GLY A 177 -76.97 -4.90 69.76
C GLY A 177 -75.55 -4.49 70.12
N LEU A 178 -74.56 -5.34 69.77
CA LEU A 178 -73.13 -5.03 69.95
C LEU A 178 -72.68 -3.83 69.10
N TRP A 179 -73.27 -3.67 67.91
CA TRP A 179 -72.97 -2.58 66.98
C TRP A 179 -74.06 -1.50 66.91
N ALA A 180 -74.86 -1.33 67.97
CA ALA A 180 -75.97 -0.37 67.99
C ALA A 180 -75.53 1.07 67.62
N ASN A 181 -74.36 1.49 68.10
CA ASN A 181 -73.76 2.80 67.78
C ASN A 181 -73.33 2.94 66.30
N ARG A 182 -73.37 1.86 65.51
CA ARG A 182 -73.07 1.84 64.05
C ARG A 182 -74.27 1.38 63.22
N GLY A 183 -75.48 1.66 63.69
CA GLY A 183 -76.72 1.28 62.99
C GLY A 183 -76.89 -0.23 62.87
N GLY A 184 -76.36 -1.00 63.84
CA GLY A 184 -76.47 -2.46 63.89
C GLY A 184 -75.55 -3.21 62.91
N LYS A 185 -74.66 -2.52 62.19
CA LYS A 185 -73.76 -3.14 61.21
C LYS A 185 -72.36 -3.33 61.77
N ARG A 186 -71.88 -4.58 61.72
CA ARG A 186 -70.49 -4.92 62.04
C ARG A 186 -69.55 -4.16 61.08
N PRO A 187 -68.55 -3.42 61.60
CA PRO A 187 -67.56 -2.82 60.73
C PRO A 187 -66.67 -3.88 60.08
N LEU A 188 -66.35 -3.67 58.81
CA LEU A 188 -65.46 -4.55 58.05
C LEU A 188 -64.07 -4.57 58.68
N TYR A 189 -63.47 -5.76 58.78
CA TYR A 189 -62.11 -5.93 59.31
C TYR A 189 -61.01 -5.40 58.35
N LYS A 190 -61.37 -5.07 57.10
CA LYS A 190 -60.54 -4.35 56.11
C LYS A 190 -61.47 -3.38 55.37
N PRO A 191 -61.08 -2.10 55.13
CA PRO A 191 -61.89 -1.18 54.34
C PRO A 191 -62.13 -1.72 52.92
N ILE A 192 -63.24 -1.33 52.27
CA ILE A 192 -63.65 -1.82 50.94
C ILE A 192 -62.57 -1.59 49.87
N CYS A 193 -61.76 -0.53 50.02
CA CYS A 193 -60.65 -0.17 49.14
C CYS A 193 -59.28 -0.67 49.63
N GLY A 194 -59.23 -1.54 50.63
CA GLY A 194 -58.01 -1.86 51.38
C GLY A 194 -57.48 -0.70 52.22
N TYR A 195 -56.49 -0.99 53.07
CA TYR A 195 -55.93 0.00 54.02
C TYR A 195 -55.13 1.12 53.33
N THR A 196 -54.68 0.88 52.11
CA THR A 196 -53.93 1.80 51.24
C THR A 196 -54.82 2.54 50.26
N GLY A 197 -56.10 2.16 50.12
CA GLY A 197 -57.05 2.79 49.18
C GLY A 197 -56.97 2.26 47.74
N THR A 198 -56.20 1.21 47.48
CA THR A 198 -55.86 0.73 46.12
C THR A 198 -56.63 -0.52 45.67
N GLU A 199 -57.44 -1.14 46.53
CA GLU A 199 -58.06 -2.46 46.26
C GLU A 199 -59.59 -2.39 46.13
N CYS A 200 -60.13 -1.40 45.40
CA CYS A 200 -61.57 -1.34 45.14
C CYS A 200 -62.00 -2.37 44.07
N PRO A 201 -63.15 -3.06 44.22
CA PRO A 201 -63.67 -3.94 43.17
C PRO A 201 -64.14 -3.15 41.93
N GLN A 202 -63.69 -3.56 40.73
CA GLN A 202 -63.91 -2.86 39.45
C GLN A 202 -65.02 -3.49 38.58
N ASN A 203 -65.67 -2.67 37.74
CA ASN A 203 -66.88 -2.98 36.96
C ASN A 203 -66.55 -3.68 35.62
N ILE A 204 -67.01 -4.92 35.40
CA ILE A 204 -66.55 -5.84 34.33
C ILE A 204 -66.95 -5.40 32.90
N THR A 205 -68.02 -4.63 32.72
CA THR A 205 -68.52 -4.23 31.39
C THR A 205 -67.60 -3.26 30.63
N THR A 206 -66.88 -2.40 31.35
CA THR A 206 -65.91 -1.46 30.74
C THR A 206 -64.68 -2.20 30.20
N TYR A 207 -64.25 -3.29 30.87
CA TYR A 207 -63.09 -4.07 30.44
C TYR A 207 -63.35 -4.90 29.19
N ILE A 208 -64.59 -5.32 28.93
CA ILE A 208 -64.93 -6.05 27.69
C ILE A 208 -64.89 -5.10 26.48
N LEU A 209 -65.43 -3.89 26.60
CA LEU A 209 -65.38 -2.89 25.51
C LEU A 209 -63.95 -2.39 25.24
N ILE A 210 -63.16 -2.15 26.30
CA ILE A 210 -61.73 -1.83 26.17
C ILE A 210 -60.96 -3.02 25.60
N GLY A 211 -61.30 -4.25 25.98
CA GLY A 211 -60.68 -5.48 25.47
C GLY A 211 -60.93 -5.71 23.99
N VAL A 212 -62.18 -5.58 23.52
CA VAL A 212 -62.51 -5.66 22.09
C VAL A 212 -61.85 -4.53 21.31
N GLY A 213 -61.86 -3.30 21.85
CA GLY A 213 -61.16 -2.16 21.26
C GLY A 213 -59.65 -2.39 21.13
N LEU A 214 -58.98 -2.89 22.17
CA LEU A 214 -57.55 -3.20 22.17
C LEU A 214 -57.22 -4.34 21.20
N VAL A 215 -58.05 -5.39 21.12
CA VAL A 215 -57.83 -6.48 20.16
C VAL A 215 -57.96 -5.96 18.73
N LEU A 216 -58.96 -5.12 18.44
CA LEU A 216 -59.13 -4.52 17.10
C LEU A 216 -57.99 -3.56 16.76
N LEU A 217 -57.50 -2.80 17.73
CA LEU A 217 -56.35 -1.88 17.57
C LEU A 217 -55.04 -2.66 17.37
N LEU A 218 -54.85 -3.78 18.08
CA LEU A 218 -53.75 -4.70 17.85
C LEU A 218 -53.85 -5.37 16.46
N LEU A 219 -55.05 -5.73 16.01
CA LEU A 219 -55.27 -6.32 14.68
C LEU A 219 -54.97 -5.32 13.56
N VAL A 220 -55.38 -4.05 13.72
CA VAL A 220 -55.03 -2.97 12.79
C VAL A 220 -53.53 -2.63 12.85
N ALA A 221 -52.92 -2.60 14.03
CA ALA A 221 -51.48 -2.35 14.19
C ALA A 221 -50.63 -3.50 13.61
N THR A 222 -51.06 -4.74 13.75
CA THR A 222 -50.39 -5.91 13.16
C THR A 222 -50.59 -5.97 11.66
N LEU A 223 -51.79 -5.73 11.12
CA LEU A 223 -52.01 -5.61 9.67
C LEU A 223 -51.26 -4.41 9.08
N GLY A 224 -51.21 -3.28 9.78
CA GLY A 224 -50.43 -2.10 9.42
C GLY A 224 -48.92 -2.37 9.48
N GLY A 225 -48.45 -3.12 10.49
CA GLY A 225 -47.07 -3.55 10.64
C GLY A 225 -46.64 -4.57 9.58
N ILE A 226 -47.50 -5.54 9.25
CA ILE A 226 -47.31 -6.47 8.14
C ILE A 226 -47.31 -5.70 6.82
N GLY A 227 -48.26 -4.78 6.61
CA GLY A 227 -48.31 -3.92 5.42
C GLY A 227 -47.06 -3.04 5.29
N TYR A 228 -46.59 -2.47 6.40
CA TYR A 228 -45.34 -1.71 6.46
C TYR A 228 -44.14 -2.60 6.16
N ALA A 229 -44.03 -3.77 6.79
CA ALA A 229 -42.94 -4.72 6.57
C ALA A 229 -42.93 -5.26 5.13
N VAL A 230 -44.10 -5.53 4.54
CA VAL A 230 -44.22 -5.92 3.13
C VAL A 230 -43.82 -4.76 2.22
N ARG A 231 -44.27 -3.53 2.51
CA ARG A 231 -43.88 -2.34 1.74
C ARG A 231 -42.38 -2.05 1.86
N GLU A 232 -41.80 -2.23 3.03
CA GLU A 232 -40.37 -2.08 3.28
C GLU A 232 -39.59 -3.18 2.57
N LYS A 233 -40.04 -4.44 2.63
CA LYS A 233 -39.47 -5.56 1.87
C LYS A 233 -39.57 -5.36 0.36
N LEU A 234 -40.66 -4.78 -0.14
CA LEU A 234 -40.83 -4.47 -1.57
C LEU A 234 -39.89 -3.33 -1.98
N LYS A 235 -39.80 -2.26 -1.18
CA LYS A 235 -38.81 -1.18 -1.39
C LYS A 235 -37.37 -1.69 -1.31
N GLU A 236 -37.07 -2.58 -0.39
CA GLU A 236 -35.76 -3.23 -0.23
C GLU A 236 -35.44 -4.08 -1.46
N LYS A 237 -36.40 -4.88 -1.96
CA LYS A 237 -36.27 -5.60 -3.23
C LYS A 237 -36.01 -4.65 -4.40
N GLU A 238 -36.77 -3.56 -4.53
CA GLU A 238 -36.55 -2.56 -5.58
C GLU A 238 -35.18 -1.91 -5.47
N ARG A 239 -34.72 -1.56 -4.26
CA ARG A 239 -33.37 -1.01 -4.03
C ARG A 239 -32.29 -2.00 -4.44
N LEU A 240 -32.37 -3.25 -3.98
CA LEU A 240 -31.41 -4.30 -4.33
C LEU A 240 -31.41 -4.62 -5.84
N THR A 241 -32.56 -4.55 -6.50
CA THR A 241 -32.68 -4.69 -7.95
C THR A 241 -32.02 -3.52 -8.67
N ARG A 242 -32.22 -2.28 -8.20
CA ARG A 242 -31.53 -1.10 -8.73
C ARG A 242 -30.02 -1.21 -8.58
N GLU A 243 -29.52 -1.74 -7.47
CA GLU A 243 -28.07 -1.89 -7.28
C GLU A 243 -27.41 -2.97 -8.17
N CYS A 244 -28.19 -3.86 -8.79
CA CYS A 244 -27.68 -4.82 -9.79
C CYS A 244 -27.58 -4.21 -11.19
N LEU A 245 -28.23 -3.07 -11.44
CA LEU A 245 -28.18 -2.34 -12.70
C LEU A 245 -27.33 -1.08 -12.53
N ILE A 246 -26.37 -0.89 -13.41
CA ILE A 246 -25.52 0.30 -13.44
C ILE A 246 -25.94 1.12 -14.65
N LEU A 247 -26.25 2.39 -14.44
CA LEU A 247 -26.60 3.29 -15.53
C LEU A 247 -25.33 3.64 -16.31
N PHE A 248 -25.45 3.72 -17.63
CA PHE A 248 -24.32 4.06 -18.52
C PHE A 248 -23.75 5.44 -18.21
N GLU A 249 -24.58 6.40 -17.77
CA GLU A 249 -24.14 7.73 -17.34
C GLU A 249 -23.19 7.69 -16.12
N GLU A 250 -23.31 6.68 -15.26
CA GLU A 250 -22.43 6.50 -14.10
C GLU A 250 -21.05 5.91 -14.49
N LEU A 251 -20.93 5.36 -15.70
CA LEU A 251 -19.70 4.79 -16.24
C LEU A 251 -18.92 5.86 -17.02
N LYS A 252 -17.94 6.49 -16.37
CA LYS A 252 -17.09 7.49 -17.03
C LYS A 252 -15.98 6.82 -17.84
N ASN A 253 -15.74 7.31 -19.06
CA ASN A 253 -14.67 6.78 -19.90
C ASN A 253 -13.29 7.23 -19.38
N ILE A 254 -12.38 6.27 -19.20
CA ILE A 254 -11.02 6.54 -18.71
C ILE A 254 -10.23 7.44 -19.69
N LYS A 255 -10.52 7.37 -20.99
CA LYS A 255 -9.86 8.18 -22.03
C LYS A 255 -10.21 9.67 -21.91
N GLU A 256 -11.38 10.00 -21.35
CA GLU A 256 -11.90 11.37 -21.22
C GLU A 256 -11.45 12.05 -19.91
N LEU A 257 -10.91 11.29 -18.95
CA LEU A 257 -10.49 11.74 -17.61
C LEU A 257 -9.12 12.46 -17.59
N LYS A 258 -8.71 13.12 -18.67
CA LYS A 258 -7.40 13.82 -18.80
C LYS A 258 -7.32 15.16 -18.03
N SER A 259 -8.22 15.43 -17.09
CA SER A 259 -8.18 16.63 -16.24
C SER A 259 -7.37 16.38 -14.95
N ASN A 260 -6.50 17.32 -14.59
CA ASN A 260 -5.53 17.17 -13.48
C ASN A 260 -6.18 17.04 -12.08
N GLU A 261 -7.44 17.43 -11.90
CA GLU A 261 -8.12 17.42 -10.59
C GLU A 261 -8.61 16.03 -10.17
N ASP A 262 -9.18 15.25 -11.11
CA ASP A 262 -9.69 13.91 -10.80
C ASP A 262 -8.56 12.90 -10.51
N MET A 263 -7.39 13.08 -11.15
CA MET A 263 -6.21 12.20 -11.01
C MET A 263 -5.62 12.21 -9.59
N ARG A 264 -5.59 13.38 -8.92
CA ARG A 264 -5.15 13.51 -7.52
C ARG A 264 -6.06 12.80 -6.54
N SER A 265 -7.36 12.73 -6.84
CA SER A 265 -8.35 12.04 -5.97
C SER A 265 -8.24 10.50 -6.06
N LEU A 266 -7.82 9.96 -7.20
CA LEU A 266 -7.53 8.53 -7.40
C LEU A 266 -6.27 8.08 -6.63
N GLU A 267 -5.27 8.95 -6.47
CA GLU A 267 -4.08 8.68 -5.66
C GLU A 267 -4.35 8.71 -4.14
N ALA A 268 -5.29 9.56 -3.69
CA ALA A 268 -5.62 9.73 -2.27
C ALA A 268 -6.30 8.50 -1.62
N ASN A 269 -6.99 7.65 -2.39
CA ASN A 269 -7.62 6.44 -1.85
C ASN A 269 -6.73 5.19 -1.93
N LYS A 270 -5.66 5.19 -2.75
CA LYS A 270 -4.65 4.12 -2.74
C LYS A 270 -3.86 4.11 -1.43
N SER A 271 -3.66 5.27 -0.80
CA SER A 271 -2.81 5.44 0.39
C SER A 271 -3.49 5.12 1.73
N LEU A 272 -4.82 5.00 1.80
CA LEU A 272 -5.54 4.76 3.07
C LEU A 272 -5.74 3.27 3.43
N LYS A 273 -5.47 2.33 2.51
CA LYS A 273 -5.58 0.87 2.78
C LYS A 273 -4.26 0.10 2.73
N SER A 274 -3.12 0.77 2.54
CA SER A 274 -1.80 0.14 2.48
C SER A 274 -0.77 0.96 3.26
N LEU A 275 -0.82 0.86 4.60
CA LEU A 275 0.17 1.46 5.51
C LEU A 275 1.33 0.52 5.88
N GLN A 276 1.49 -0.61 5.20
CA GLN A 276 2.66 -1.49 5.32
C GLN A 276 2.99 -2.13 3.96
N SER A 277 3.74 -1.41 3.12
CA SER A 277 4.54 -1.90 1.98
C SER A 277 5.02 -0.70 1.15
N SER A 278 5.72 0.23 1.79
CA SER A 278 6.38 1.33 1.11
C SER A 278 7.70 0.85 0.52
N GLN A 279 7.62 0.36 -0.72
CA GLN A 279 8.58 0.51 -1.83
C GLN A 279 8.21 -0.53 -2.91
N SER A 280 7.15 -0.24 -3.66
CA SER A 280 6.95 -0.85 -4.97
C SER A 280 7.01 0.28 -5.97
N GLY A 281 7.94 0.17 -6.92
CA GLY A 281 8.18 1.16 -7.96
C GLY A 281 6.86 1.66 -8.55
N SER A 282 6.75 2.98 -8.68
CA SER A 282 5.59 3.61 -9.28
C SER A 282 5.42 3.05 -10.70
N THR A 283 4.50 2.10 -10.88
CA THR A 283 3.83 1.97 -12.17
C THR A 283 2.88 3.15 -12.24
N LYS A 284 3.47 4.27 -12.65
CA LYS A 284 2.79 5.38 -13.30
C LYS A 284 1.58 4.83 -14.05
N LEU A 285 0.39 5.35 -13.72
CA LEU A 285 -0.86 5.12 -14.45
C LEU A 285 -0.74 5.51 -15.94
N THR A 286 0.36 6.14 -16.35
CA THR A 286 0.69 6.57 -17.72
C THR A 286 1.28 5.49 -18.63
N SER A 287 1.25 4.19 -18.29
CA SER A 287 1.61 3.11 -19.23
C SER A 287 0.48 2.12 -19.52
N MET A 288 -0.79 2.54 -19.46
CA MET A 288 -1.81 1.84 -20.23
C MET A 288 -1.69 2.33 -21.68
N ASP A 289 -1.10 1.53 -22.56
CA ASP A 289 -1.18 1.76 -24.00
C ASP A 289 -2.66 2.00 -24.38
N ASP A 290 -2.95 3.09 -25.09
CA ASP A 290 -4.31 3.48 -25.51
C ASP A 290 -5.06 2.34 -26.25
N LYS A 291 -4.32 1.39 -26.84
CA LYS A 291 -4.85 0.20 -27.52
C LYS A 291 -5.41 -0.89 -26.59
N LYS A 292 -5.08 -0.89 -25.29
CA LYS A 292 -5.51 -1.94 -24.32
C LYS A 292 -6.69 -1.54 -23.44
N LEU A 293 -7.02 -0.25 -23.37
CA LEU A 293 -8.14 0.25 -22.57
C LEU A 293 -9.50 -0.23 -23.11
N GLU A 294 -9.57 -0.55 -24.39
CA GLU A 294 -10.79 -0.99 -25.03
C GLU A 294 -10.50 -1.91 -26.22
N THR A 295 -11.13 -3.08 -26.22
CA THR A 295 -11.10 -4.05 -27.33
C THR A 295 -12.51 -4.34 -27.81
N GLU A 296 -12.63 -5.23 -28.80
CA GLU A 296 -13.94 -5.71 -29.27
C GLU A 296 -14.74 -6.41 -28.17
N ASN A 297 -14.07 -7.09 -27.23
CA ASN A 297 -14.73 -7.94 -26.22
C ASN A 297 -14.79 -7.31 -24.83
N TYR A 298 -13.93 -6.33 -24.52
CA TYR A 298 -13.88 -5.71 -23.19
C TYR A 298 -13.60 -4.20 -23.24
N ALA A 299 -13.98 -3.50 -22.19
CA ALA A 299 -13.73 -2.08 -21.96
C ALA A 299 -13.43 -1.81 -20.49
N HIS A 300 -12.86 -0.65 -20.20
CA HIS A 300 -12.58 -0.19 -18.86
C HIS A 300 -13.28 1.14 -18.59
N PHE A 301 -13.91 1.25 -17.43
CA PHE A 301 -14.66 2.44 -17.02
C PHE A 301 -14.26 2.86 -15.61
N LEU A 302 -14.56 4.10 -15.25
CA LEU A 302 -14.53 4.57 -13.87
C LEU A 302 -15.96 4.53 -13.31
N TYR A 303 -16.16 3.78 -12.23
CA TYR A 303 -17.44 3.64 -11.53
C TYR A 303 -17.21 3.80 -10.02
N ASN A 304 -17.98 4.67 -9.35
CA ASN A 304 -17.79 4.98 -7.92
C ASN A 304 -16.34 5.33 -7.52
N ARG A 305 -15.62 6.05 -8.39
CA ARG A 305 -14.19 6.43 -8.24
C ARG A 305 -13.21 5.25 -8.21
N GLU A 306 -13.64 4.07 -8.64
CA GLU A 306 -12.78 2.90 -8.85
C GLU A 306 -12.79 2.50 -10.33
N VAL A 307 -11.66 1.99 -10.82
CA VAL A 307 -11.59 1.43 -12.18
C VAL A 307 -12.29 0.07 -12.18
N VAL A 308 -13.19 -0.13 -13.15
CA VAL A 308 -13.94 -1.38 -13.35
C VAL A 308 -13.67 -1.96 -14.74
N PHE A 309 -13.74 -3.29 -14.82
CA PHE A 309 -13.58 -4.07 -16.04
C PHE A 309 -14.95 -4.48 -16.58
N ALA A 310 -15.24 -4.15 -17.83
CA ALA A 310 -16.54 -4.38 -18.45
C ALA A 310 -16.42 -5.36 -19.62
N ILE A 311 -17.23 -6.42 -19.62
CA ILE A 311 -17.33 -7.40 -20.70
C ILE A 311 -18.47 -6.98 -21.63
N LYS A 312 -18.21 -6.94 -22.95
CA LYS A 312 -19.18 -6.55 -23.98
C LYS A 312 -19.97 -7.77 -24.47
N TYR A 313 -21.30 -7.66 -24.47
CA TYR A 313 -22.20 -8.66 -25.06
C TYR A 313 -22.99 -8.06 -26.21
N GLN A 314 -22.83 -8.62 -27.41
CA GLN A 314 -23.52 -8.17 -28.63
C GLN A 314 -24.99 -8.64 -28.71
N VAL A 315 -25.68 -8.70 -27.58
CA VAL A 315 -27.07 -9.14 -27.48
C VAL A 315 -27.85 -8.27 -26.51
N ARG A 316 -29.13 -8.08 -26.79
CA ARG A 316 -30.07 -7.45 -25.87
C ARG A 316 -30.97 -8.54 -25.29
N VAL A 317 -30.88 -8.74 -23.98
CA VAL A 317 -31.67 -9.74 -23.26
C VAL A 317 -32.63 -9.03 -22.33
N ARG A 318 -33.89 -9.48 -22.29
CA ARG A 318 -34.85 -9.02 -21.28
C ARG A 318 -34.56 -9.75 -19.97
N ILE A 319 -34.28 -8.99 -18.91
CA ILE A 319 -33.99 -9.53 -17.58
C ILE A 319 -35.31 -9.69 -16.82
N PHE A 320 -35.65 -10.91 -16.42
CA PHE A 320 -36.84 -11.21 -15.64
C PHE A 320 -36.57 -11.13 -14.13
N ASN A 321 -37.63 -11.17 -13.31
CA ASN A 321 -37.50 -11.10 -11.85
C ASN A 321 -36.60 -12.20 -11.26
N ASP A 322 -36.65 -13.41 -11.83
CA ASP A 322 -35.82 -14.53 -11.39
C ASP A 322 -34.33 -14.32 -11.72
N ASP A 323 -34.02 -13.68 -12.85
CA ASP A 323 -32.65 -13.31 -13.22
C ASP A 323 -32.09 -12.30 -12.22
N PHE A 324 -32.89 -11.34 -11.74
CA PHE A 324 -32.46 -10.42 -10.69
C PHE A 324 -32.19 -11.12 -9.35
N VAL A 325 -32.87 -12.22 -9.03
CA VAL A 325 -32.51 -13.05 -7.87
C VAL A 325 -31.14 -13.69 -8.09
N HIS A 326 -30.87 -14.20 -9.29
CA HIS A 326 -29.60 -14.81 -9.65
C HIS A 326 -28.43 -13.81 -9.62
N LEU A 327 -28.61 -12.62 -10.22
CA LEU A 327 -27.62 -11.55 -10.23
C LEU A 327 -27.29 -11.01 -8.83
N ARG A 328 -28.29 -10.97 -7.93
CA ARG A 328 -28.06 -10.59 -6.52
C ARG A 328 -27.16 -11.59 -5.81
N LYS A 329 -27.39 -12.89 -6.01
CA LYS A 329 -26.52 -13.95 -5.48
C LYS A 329 -25.11 -13.83 -6.05
N LEU A 330 -24.98 -13.60 -7.37
CA LEU A 330 -23.69 -13.38 -8.02
C LEU A 330 -22.93 -12.17 -7.44
N ARG A 331 -23.61 -11.05 -7.23
CA ARG A 331 -23.03 -9.83 -6.63
C ARG A 331 -22.63 -10.04 -5.16
N GLN A 332 -23.30 -10.93 -4.43
CA GLN A 332 -22.96 -11.24 -3.04
C GLN A 332 -21.77 -12.19 -2.90
N LEU A 333 -21.46 -12.99 -3.93
CA LEU A 333 -20.30 -13.88 -3.90
C LEU A 333 -19.02 -13.09 -3.68
N ASP A 334 -18.21 -13.54 -2.74
CA ASP A 334 -16.92 -12.97 -2.41
C ASP A 334 -15.96 -14.10 -2.05
N HIS A 335 -14.84 -14.16 -2.76
CA HIS A 335 -13.81 -15.17 -2.58
C HIS A 335 -12.50 -14.64 -3.17
N ASP A 336 -11.37 -15.07 -2.62
CA ASP A 336 -10.05 -14.58 -3.02
C ASP A 336 -9.76 -14.84 -4.51
N ASN A 337 -10.18 -15.98 -5.03
CA ASN A 337 -9.97 -16.37 -6.44
C ASN A 337 -11.19 -16.20 -7.36
N LEU A 338 -12.25 -15.53 -6.89
CA LEU A 338 -13.36 -15.11 -7.76
C LEU A 338 -13.30 -13.59 -7.94
N ASN A 339 -13.59 -13.12 -9.15
CA ASN A 339 -13.71 -11.70 -9.40
C ASN A 339 -15.06 -11.18 -8.91
N LYS A 340 -15.06 -9.98 -8.33
CA LYS A 340 -16.27 -9.38 -7.78
C LYS A 340 -17.13 -8.84 -8.91
N PHE A 341 -18.36 -9.32 -9.01
CA PHE A 341 -19.35 -8.80 -9.94
C PHE A 341 -19.99 -7.52 -9.37
N CYS A 342 -19.95 -6.43 -10.15
CA CYS A 342 -20.45 -5.12 -9.74
C CYS A 342 -21.91 -4.92 -10.15
N GLY A 343 -22.28 -5.27 -11.38
CA GLY A 343 -23.62 -5.08 -11.95
C GLY A 343 -23.67 -5.20 -13.47
N LEU A 344 -24.86 -5.03 -14.05
CA LEU A 344 -25.10 -4.99 -15.50
C LEU A 344 -25.47 -3.58 -15.96
N CYS A 345 -24.93 -3.13 -17.07
CA CYS A 345 -25.35 -1.91 -17.75
C CYS A 345 -26.08 -2.29 -19.04
N THR A 346 -27.39 -2.03 -19.06
CA THR A 346 -28.34 -2.47 -20.11
C THR A 346 -28.82 -1.33 -21.01
N ASP A 347 -28.62 -0.09 -20.56
CA ASP A 347 -29.03 1.16 -21.19
C ASP A 347 -28.01 1.67 -22.22
N ALA A 348 -26.79 1.16 -22.18
CA ALA A 348 -25.78 1.44 -23.19
C ALA A 348 -26.12 0.82 -24.56
N PRO A 349 -25.48 1.27 -25.67
CA PRO A 349 -25.70 0.71 -27.00
C PRO A 349 -25.49 -0.81 -27.06
N ILE A 350 -24.51 -1.31 -26.31
CA ILE A 350 -24.14 -2.71 -26.13
C ILE A 350 -24.31 -3.07 -24.65
N LEU A 351 -24.71 -4.30 -24.35
CA LEU A 351 -24.85 -4.78 -22.96
C LEU A 351 -23.47 -4.98 -22.33
N TYR A 352 -23.25 -4.40 -21.15
CA TYR A 352 -22.01 -4.55 -20.39
C TYR A 352 -22.23 -5.32 -19.08
N ALA A 353 -21.42 -6.33 -18.81
CA ALA A 353 -21.27 -6.88 -17.46
C ALA A 353 -20.06 -6.27 -16.78
N ILE A 354 -20.28 -5.61 -15.66
CA ILE A 354 -19.26 -4.86 -14.93
C ILE A 354 -18.70 -5.72 -13.80
N TRP A 355 -17.39 -5.88 -13.80
CA TRP A 355 -16.60 -6.62 -12.83
C TRP A 355 -15.52 -5.71 -12.25
N LYS A 356 -14.97 -6.09 -11.10
CA LYS A 356 -13.83 -5.37 -10.53
C LYS A 356 -12.60 -5.48 -11.45
N HIS A 357 -11.86 -4.37 -11.60
CA HIS A 357 -10.67 -4.34 -12.44
C HIS A 357 -9.46 -5.04 -11.80
N CYS A 358 -8.73 -5.78 -12.62
CA CYS A 358 -7.50 -6.48 -12.28
C CYS A 358 -6.34 -5.86 -13.07
N GLN A 359 -5.40 -5.21 -12.38
CA GLN A 359 -4.37 -4.34 -12.98
C GLN A 359 -3.40 -5.07 -13.93
N ARG A 360 -3.18 -6.38 -13.73
CA ARG A 360 -2.21 -7.15 -14.52
C ARG A 360 -2.82 -7.78 -15.78
N GLY A 361 -4.11 -7.58 -16.03
CA GLY A 361 -4.82 -8.10 -17.19
C GLY A 361 -5.24 -9.56 -17.03
N SER A 362 -5.48 -10.22 -18.16
CA SER A 362 -5.84 -11.65 -18.21
C SER A 362 -4.60 -12.55 -18.22
N LEU A 363 -4.79 -13.83 -17.91
CA LEU A 363 -3.73 -14.84 -17.99
C LEU A 363 -3.20 -14.98 -19.43
N LYS A 364 -4.07 -14.83 -20.43
CA LYS A 364 -3.68 -14.78 -21.84
C LYS A 364 -2.71 -13.63 -22.14
N ASP A 365 -2.97 -12.44 -21.59
CA ASP A 365 -2.08 -11.28 -21.74
C ASP A 365 -0.73 -11.50 -21.03
N LEU A 366 -0.72 -12.26 -19.93
CA LEU A 366 0.50 -12.60 -19.21
C LEU A 366 1.37 -13.58 -20.02
N ILE A 367 0.76 -14.61 -20.61
CA ILE A 367 1.45 -15.61 -21.45
C ILE A 367 2.08 -14.93 -22.66
N ALA A 368 1.36 -14.02 -23.32
CA ALA A 368 1.86 -13.28 -24.49
C ALA A 368 3.08 -12.38 -24.20
N LYS A 369 3.34 -12.01 -22.94
CA LYS A 369 4.49 -11.18 -22.56
C LYS A 369 5.77 -11.98 -22.33
N GLU A 370 5.70 -13.33 -22.25
CA GLU A 370 6.77 -14.30 -22.00
C GLU A 370 7.64 -14.10 -20.73
N GLN A 371 7.66 -12.90 -20.13
CA GLN A 371 8.62 -12.48 -19.10
C GLN A 371 8.42 -13.12 -17.72
N TYR A 372 7.22 -13.66 -17.42
CA TYR A 372 6.83 -14.06 -16.06
C TYR A 372 6.38 -15.51 -15.92
N VAL A 373 5.95 -16.15 -17.01
CA VAL A 373 5.48 -17.56 -17.02
C VAL A 373 6.66 -18.55 -17.08
N GLY A 374 7.88 -18.02 -17.06
CA GLY A 374 9.15 -18.70 -16.85
C GLY A 374 9.11 -19.70 -15.70
N ASP A 375 8.82 -19.17 -14.53
CA ASP A 375 9.18 -19.84 -13.31
C ASP A 375 8.15 -20.90 -12.87
N SER A 376 8.65 -22.07 -12.48
CA SER A 376 7.82 -23.19 -12.02
C SER A 376 6.93 -22.82 -10.84
N PHE A 377 7.44 -22.08 -9.85
CA PHE A 377 6.68 -21.68 -8.67
C PHE A 377 5.54 -20.71 -9.02
N VAL A 378 5.79 -19.77 -9.92
CA VAL A 378 4.75 -18.86 -10.44
C VAL A 378 3.65 -19.66 -11.13
N MET A 379 4.01 -20.58 -12.03
CA MET A 379 3.04 -21.43 -12.72
C MET A 379 2.18 -22.25 -11.75
N PHE A 380 2.80 -22.97 -10.80
CA PHE A 380 2.06 -23.78 -9.81
C PHE A 380 1.10 -22.92 -8.98
N THR A 381 1.52 -21.71 -8.61
CA THR A 381 0.68 -20.81 -7.83
C THR A 381 -0.53 -20.32 -8.63
N LEU A 382 -0.35 -19.94 -9.89
CA LEU A 382 -1.46 -19.54 -10.78
C LEU A 382 -2.44 -20.70 -10.99
N MET A 383 -1.95 -21.92 -11.23
CA MET A 383 -2.79 -23.12 -11.38
C MET A 383 -3.57 -23.42 -10.09
N ARG A 384 -2.93 -23.33 -8.93
CA ARG A 384 -3.57 -23.54 -7.62
C ARG A 384 -4.67 -22.51 -7.34
N ASP A 385 -4.44 -21.25 -7.70
CA ASP A 385 -5.40 -20.16 -7.53
C ASP A 385 -6.64 -20.36 -8.42
N ILE A 386 -6.45 -20.79 -9.68
CA ILE A 386 -7.58 -21.16 -10.56
C ILE A 386 -8.36 -22.34 -9.98
N ALA A 387 -7.66 -23.39 -9.52
CA ALA A 387 -8.32 -24.55 -8.90
C ALA A 387 -9.14 -24.14 -7.66
N SER A 388 -8.60 -23.24 -6.83
CA SER A 388 -9.29 -22.70 -5.66
C SER A 388 -10.52 -21.86 -6.02
N GLY A 389 -10.43 -21.06 -7.10
CA GLY A 389 -11.56 -20.32 -7.65
C GLY A 389 -12.67 -21.24 -8.17
N LEU A 390 -12.32 -22.31 -8.88
CA LEU A 390 -13.28 -23.30 -9.37
C LEU A 390 -13.96 -24.06 -8.24
N ILE A 391 -13.24 -24.44 -7.18
CA ILE A 391 -13.84 -25.05 -5.99
C ILE A 391 -14.90 -24.14 -5.38
N ALA A 392 -14.57 -22.86 -5.17
CA ALA A 392 -15.50 -21.88 -4.63
C ALA A 392 -16.74 -21.71 -5.53
N LEU A 393 -16.55 -21.69 -6.84
CA LEU A 393 -17.64 -21.61 -7.80
C LEU A 393 -18.54 -22.86 -7.76
N HIS A 394 -17.95 -24.06 -7.77
CA HIS A 394 -18.64 -25.34 -7.79
C HIS A 394 -19.45 -25.62 -6.52
N GLN A 395 -19.05 -25.02 -5.39
CA GLN A 395 -19.77 -25.07 -4.12
C GLN A 395 -20.83 -23.97 -3.99
N SER A 396 -20.71 -22.89 -4.78
CA SER A 396 -21.68 -21.80 -4.80
C SER A 396 -22.99 -22.15 -5.53
N SER A 397 -24.00 -21.29 -5.39
CA SER A 397 -25.27 -21.45 -6.12
C SER A 397 -25.17 -21.23 -7.65
N MET A 398 -24.00 -20.82 -8.16
CA MET A 398 -23.79 -20.60 -9.59
C MET A 398 -23.49 -21.91 -10.35
N GLY A 399 -22.97 -22.92 -9.66
CA GLY A 399 -22.66 -24.22 -10.26
C GLY A 399 -21.35 -24.22 -11.04
N ALA A 400 -21.43 -24.46 -12.35
CA ALA A 400 -20.27 -24.53 -13.24
C ALA A 400 -20.00 -23.18 -13.93
N HIS A 401 -18.76 -22.96 -14.38
CA HIS A 401 -18.37 -21.79 -15.17
C HIS A 401 -18.85 -21.91 -16.62
N GLY A 402 -18.64 -23.09 -17.23
CA GLY A 402 -19.11 -23.49 -18.56
C GLY A 402 -18.39 -22.91 -19.77
N MET A 403 -17.64 -21.82 -19.62
CA MET A 403 -16.73 -21.28 -20.65
C MET A 403 -15.47 -20.72 -19.98
N LEU A 404 -14.80 -21.54 -19.18
CA LEU A 404 -13.54 -21.13 -18.56
C LEU A 404 -12.45 -21.05 -19.65
N SER A 405 -11.68 -19.97 -19.65
CA SER A 405 -10.57 -19.77 -20.59
C SER A 405 -9.50 -18.89 -19.93
N SER A 406 -8.31 -18.81 -20.52
CA SER A 406 -7.25 -17.91 -20.06
C SER A 406 -7.61 -16.42 -20.14
N GLU A 407 -8.61 -16.03 -20.95
CA GLU A 407 -9.16 -14.66 -20.99
C GLU A 407 -9.97 -14.33 -19.73
N ASN A 408 -10.67 -15.32 -19.18
CA ASN A 408 -11.56 -15.14 -18.03
C ASN A 408 -10.83 -15.21 -16.68
N CYS A 409 -9.58 -15.68 -16.67
CA CYS A 409 -8.70 -15.70 -15.52
C CYS A 409 -7.92 -14.39 -15.44
N LEU A 410 -8.36 -13.46 -14.60
CA LEU A 410 -7.73 -12.13 -14.45
C LEU A 410 -6.75 -12.11 -13.29
N ILE A 411 -5.72 -11.26 -13.33
CA ILE A 411 -4.68 -11.19 -12.30
C ILE A 411 -4.71 -9.83 -11.60
N ASN A 412 -4.90 -9.83 -10.29
CA ASN A 412 -4.92 -8.61 -9.50
C ASN A 412 -3.51 -8.03 -9.24
N ASP A 413 -3.46 -6.88 -8.57
CA ASP A 413 -2.23 -6.23 -8.11
C ASP A 413 -1.35 -7.18 -7.26
N ARG A 414 -1.99 -8.05 -6.47
CA ARG A 414 -1.36 -9.04 -5.60
C ARG A 414 -0.92 -10.35 -6.25
N TRP A 415 -0.91 -10.43 -7.59
CA TRP A 415 -0.57 -11.65 -8.33
C TRP A 415 -1.51 -12.85 -8.06
N GLN A 416 -2.70 -12.61 -7.55
CA GLN A 416 -3.71 -13.64 -7.36
C GLN A 416 -4.61 -13.74 -8.58
N VAL A 417 -4.94 -14.96 -8.99
CA VAL A 417 -5.88 -15.19 -10.08
C VAL A 417 -7.31 -15.05 -9.59
N LYS A 418 -8.11 -14.27 -10.31
CA LYS A 418 -9.54 -14.06 -10.10
C LYS A 418 -10.32 -14.47 -11.36
N ILE A 419 -11.13 -15.52 -11.23
CA ILE A 419 -12.01 -15.99 -12.31
C ILE A 419 -13.16 -15.01 -12.50
N SER A 420 -13.47 -14.63 -13.74
CA SER A 420 -14.52 -13.68 -14.12
C SER A 420 -15.45 -14.28 -15.18
N ASP A 421 -16.53 -13.58 -15.56
CA ASP A 421 -17.51 -14.04 -16.58
C ASP A 421 -18.27 -15.34 -16.23
N PHE A 422 -18.46 -15.60 -14.93
CA PHE A 422 -19.27 -16.73 -14.44
C PHE A 422 -20.69 -16.30 -14.08
N GLY A 423 -21.65 -17.22 -14.20
CA GLY A 423 -23.00 -17.01 -13.67
C GLY A 423 -23.93 -16.13 -14.50
N LEU A 424 -23.54 -15.78 -15.72
CA LEU A 424 -24.34 -14.96 -16.66
C LEU A 424 -24.94 -15.83 -17.78
N ASN A 425 -25.45 -17.02 -17.43
CA ASN A 425 -25.94 -18.00 -18.39
C ASN A 425 -27.09 -17.46 -19.25
N MET A 426 -27.99 -16.64 -18.68
CA MET A 426 -29.10 -16.01 -19.40
C MET A 426 -28.63 -15.09 -20.55
N ILE A 427 -27.46 -14.48 -20.41
CA ILE A 427 -26.85 -13.63 -21.44
C ILE A 427 -26.04 -14.50 -22.41
N ARG A 428 -25.22 -15.40 -21.87
CA ARG A 428 -24.31 -16.26 -22.64
C ARG A 428 -25.03 -17.24 -23.57
N GLU A 429 -26.18 -17.77 -23.18
CA GLU A 429 -26.99 -18.64 -24.05
C GLU A 429 -27.49 -17.91 -25.30
N SER A 430 -27.79 -16.62 -25.17
CA SER A 430 -28.28 -15.77 -26.25
C SER A 430 -27.16 -15.25 -27.15
N GLN A 431 -25.92 -15.18 -26.65
CA GLN A 431 -24.77 -14.68 -27.41
C GLN A 431 -24.30 -15.68 -28.48
N PRO A 432 -23.99 -15.23 -29.71
CA PRO A 432 -23.30 -16.06 -30.68
C PRO A 432 -21.87 -16.34 -30.19
N ILE A 433 -21.52 -17.61 -30.02
CA ILE A 433 -20.19 -18.02 -29.57
C ILE A 433 -19.24 -18.05 -30.78
N THR A 434 -18.15 -17.29 -30.71
CA THR A 434 -17.05 -17.40 -31.67
C THR A 434 -16.42 -18.78 -31.56
N LYS A 435 -16.20 -19.46 -32.70
CA LYS A 435 -15.63 -20.81 -32.74
C LYS A 435 -14.33 -20.94 -31.94
N ARG A 436 -13.48 -19.92 -31.93
CA ARG A 436 -12.24 -19.89 -31.15
C ARG A 436 -12.46 -20.09 -29.64
N LYS A 437 -13.55 -19.55 -29.06
CA LYS A 437 -13.87 -19.74 -27.62
C LYS A 437 -14.23 -21.19 -27.27
N LEU A 438 -14.60 -22.00 -28.27
CA LEU A 438 -14.94 -23.42 -28.09
C LEU A 438 -13.69 -24.31 -27.89
N LEU A 439 -12.47 -23.80 -28.12
CA LEU A 439 -11.23 -24.58 -28.01
C LEU A 439 -10.90 -25.03 -26.58
N TRP A 440 -11.43 -24.33 -25.56
CA TRP A 440 -11.33 -24.73 -24.16
C TRP A 440 -12.50 -25.61 -23.71
N THR A 441 -13.55 -25.76 -24.53
CA THR A 441 -14.77 -26.49 -24.16
C THR A 441 -14.54 -28.00 -24.28
N SER A 442 -15.07 -28.74 -23.33
CA SER A 442 -14.88 -30.20 -23.28
C SER A 442 -15.64 -30.95 -24.40
N PRO A 443 -15.14 -32.12 -24.84
CA PRO A 443 -15.72 -32.88 -25.94
C PRO A 443 -17.21 -33.21 -25.77
N GLU A 444 -17.65 -33.56 -24.57
CA GLU A 444 -19.04 -33.88 -24.27
C GLU A 444 -19.97 -32.66 -24.40
N LEU A 445 -19.53 -31.50 -23.91
CA LEU A 445 -20.31 -30.26 -24.02
C LEU A 445 -20.41 -29.80 -25.48
N LEU A 446 -19.36 -30.03 -26.27
CA LEU A 446 -19.36 -29.75 -27.72
C LEU A 446 -20.30 -30.66 -28.52
N ARG A 447 -20.58 -31.88 -28.04
CA ARG A 447 -21.49 -32.86 -28.67
C ARG A 447 -22.94 -32.57 -28.31
N GLU A 448 -23.20 -32.33 -27.04
CA GLU A 448 -24.54 -32.03 -26.52
C GLU A 448 -24.99 -30.59 -26.82
N ASN A 449 -24.07 -29.74 -27.29
CA ASN A 449 -24.26 -28.29 -27.42
C ASN A 449 -24.76 -27.64 -26.11
N ASN A 450 -24.35 -28.20 -24.96
CA ASN A 450 -24.75 -27.72 -23.66
C ASN A 450 -23.93 -26.48 -23.26
N ARG A 451 -24.55 -25.30 -23.36
CA ARG A 451 -23.90 -24.01 -23.09
C ARG A 451 -23.82 -23.64 -21.60
N LYS A 452 -24.55 -24.32 -20.72
CA LYS A 452 -24.54 -24.06 -19.27
C LYS A 452 -23.25 -24.56 -18.61
N GLY A 453 -22.61 -25.56 -19.22
CA GLY A 453 -21.43 -26.20 -18.69
C GLY A 453 -21.71 -27.18 -17.56
N THR A 454 -20.70 -27.99 -17.26
CA THR A 454 -20.69 -28.97 -16.17
C THR A 454 -19.42 -28.79 -15.34
N LYS A 455 -19.43 -29.30 -14.10
CA LYS A 455 -18.25 -29.19 -13.22
C LYS A 455 -17.06 -29.94 -13.81
N GLU A 456 -17.33 -31.07 -14.44
CA GLU A 456 -16.38 -31.93 -15.14
C GLU A 456 -15.85 -31.25 -16.42
N GLY A 457 -16.69 -30.45 -17.10
CA GLY A 457 -16.28 -29.63 -18.25
C GLY A 457 -15.35 -28.47 -17.86
N ASP A 458 -15.55 -27.89 -16.67
CA ASP A 458 -14.61 -26.88 -16.13
C ASP A 458 -13.24 -27.48 -15.82
N VAL A 459 -13.18 -28.73 -15.32
CA VAL A 459 -11.91 -29.44 -15.07
C VAL A 459 -11.13 -29.69 -16.37
N TYR A 460 -11.83 -30.01 -17.46
CA TYR A 460 -11.22 -30.08 -18.78
C TYR A 460 -10.67 -28.72 -19.22
N SER A 461 -11.48 -27.67 -19.10
CA SER A 461 -11.08 -26.30 -19.46
C SER A 461 -9.85 -25.84 -18.65
N PHE A 462 -9.80 -26.21 -17.37
CA PHE A 462 -8.64 -26.00 -16.50
C PHE A 462 -7.37 -26.68 -17.04
N ALA A 463 -7.47 -27.94 -17.47
CA ALA A 463 -6.34 -28.68 -18.06
C ALA A 463 -5.79 -27.99 -19.32
N ILE A 464 -6.70 -27.47 -20.16
CA ILE A 464 -6.32 -26.69 -21.34
C ILE A 464 -5.54 -25.44 -20.95
N ILE A 465 -6.00 -24.69 -19.94
CA ILE A 465 -5.28 -23.50 -19.44
C ILE A 465 -3.92 -23.87 -18.85
N CYS A 466 -3.83 -24.99 -18.12
CA CYS A 466 -2.56 -25.49 -17.62
C CYS A 466 -1.58 -25.83 -18.75
N CYS A 467 -2.07 -26.34 -19.88
CA CYS A 467 -1.27 -26.55 -21.08
C CYS A 467 -0.73 -25.23 -21.65
N GLU A 468 -1.54 -24.16 -21.69
CA GLU A 468 -1.07 -22.83 -22.12
C GLU A 468 0.05 -22.30 -21.22
N LEU A 469 -0.06 -22.52 -19.91
CA LEU A 469 0.97 -22.12 -18.95
C LEU A 469 2.27 -22.93 -19.14
N VAL A 470 2.16 -24.24 -19.32
CA VAL A 470 3.31 -25.14 -19.51
C VAL A 470 4.05 -24.87 -20.83
N ASN A 471 3.30 -24.68 -21.93
CA ASN A 471 3.89 -24.44 -23.25
C ASN A 471 4.28 -22.97 -23.47
N ARG A 472 3.73 -22.04 -22.68
CA ARG A 472 3.87 -20.58 -22.82
C ARG A 472 3.36 -20.04 -24.16
N GLU A 473 2.40 -20.73 -24.76
CA GLU A 473 1.79 -20.39 -26.04
C GLU A 473 0.28 -20.60 -25.97
N THR A 474 -0.47 -19.96 -26.87
CA THR A 474 -1.92 -20.15 -26.95
C THR A 474 -2.26 -21.58 -27.36
N VAL A 475 -3.32 -22.16 -26.79
CA VAL A 475 -3.69 -23.58 -27.03
C VAL A 475 -3.79 -23.89 -28.53
N TRP A 476 -3.22 -25.04 -28.90
CA TRP A 476 -3.19 -25.60 -30.27
C TRP A 476 -2.25 -24.80 -31.19
N ASN A 477 -0.98 -25.20 -31.22
CA ASN A 477 0.09 -24.57 -32.00
C ASN A 477 -0.32 -24.39 -33.47
N GLY A 478 -0.10 -23.20 -34.03
CA GLY A 478 -0.25 -22.94 -35.48
C GLY A 478 -1.68 -22.66 -35.97
N VAL A 479 -2.65 -22.40 -35.09
CA VAL A 479 -4.02 -22.00 -35.49
C VAL A 479 -4.03 -20.53 -35.93
N GLU A 480 -3.52 -20.27 -37.13
CA GLU A 480 -3.54 -18.95 -37.77
C GLU A 480 -4.85 -18.70 -38.52
N ARG A 481 -5.49 -19.75 -39.07
CA ARG A 481 -6.71 -19.64 -39.90
C ARG A 481 -7.95 -20.14 -39.15
N GLU A 482 -9.13 -19.67 -39.57
CA GLU A 482 -10.40 -20.17 -39.01
C GLU A 482 -10.67 -21.64 -39.37
N ASP A 483 -10.20 -22.11 -40.53
CA ASP A 483 -10.38 -23.50 -40.99
C ASP A 483 -9.71 -24.51 -40.04
N ASP A 484 -8.58 -24.14 -39.43
CA ASP A 484 -7.87 -24.99 -38.46
C ASP A 484 -8.70 -25.17 -37.17
N VAL A 485 -9.45 -24.13 -36.77
CA VAL A 485 -10.36 -24.18 -35.61
C VAL A 485 -11.50 -25.16 -35.86
N ASP A 486 -12.09 -25.14 -37.05
CA ASP A 486 -13.17 -26.04 -37.43
C ASP A 486 -12.71 -27.50 -37.46
N GLU A 487 -11.51 -27.76 -37.99
CA GLU A 487 -10.92 -29.10 -37.99
C GLU A 487 -10.67 -29.62 -36.56
N ILE A 488 -10.13 -28.80 -35.67
CA ILE A 488 -9.89 -29.17 -34.27
C ILE A 488 -11.22 -29.48 -33.57
N ILE A 489 -12.23 -28.62 -33.71
CA ILE A 489 -13.55 -28.84 -33.11
C ILE A 489 -14.19 -30.12 -33.67
N TYR A 490 -14.06 -30.36 -34.97
CA TYR A 490 -14.56 -31.59 -35.60
C TYR A 490 -13.89 -32.84 -35.04
N ARG A 491 -12.56 -32.82 -34.87
CA ARG A 491 -11.80 -33.93 -34.27
C ARG A 491 -12.16 -34.15 -32.80
N LEU A 492 -12.36 -33.09 -32.02
CA LEU A 492 -12.79 -33.17 -30.61
C LEU A 492 -14.21 -33.76 -30.46
N ARG A 493 -15.11 -33.46 -31.40
CA ARG A 493 -16.48 -34.00 -31.39
C ARG A 493 -16.55 -35.51 -31.67
N ARG A 494 -15.55 -36.11 -32.34
CA ARG A 494 -15.54 -37.54 -32.66
C ARG A 494 -15.12 -38.39 -31.46
N THR A 495 -15.88 -39.45 -31.19
CA THR A 495 -15.61 -40.44 -30.13
C THR A 495 -14.79 -41.64 -30.59
N ASN A 496 -14.67 -41.87 -31.91
CA ASN A 496 -14.27 -43.16 -32.48
C ASN A 496 -12.78 -43.28 -32.84
N THR A 497 -11.92 -42.47 -32.22
CA THR A 497 -10.47 -42.53 -32.43
C THR A 497 -9.80 -43.24 -31.26
N ALA A 498 -8.94 -44.23 -31.52
CA ALA A 498 -8.20 -44.97 -30.49
C ALA A 498 -7.32 -44.06 -29.60
N ILE A 499 -6.98 -42.86 -30.08
CA ILE A 499 -6.27 -41.83 -29.33
C ILE A 499 -7.09 -40.53 -29.44
N PRO A 500 -7.64 -40.01 -28.33
CA PRO A 500 -8.38 -38.75 -28.34
C PRO A 500 -7.46 -37.59 -28.76
N HIS A 501 -7.97 -36.70 -29.64
CA HIS A 501 -7.21 -35.52 -30.05
C HIS A 501 -7.03 -34.57 -28.86
N ARG A 502 -5.78 -34.26 -28.50
CA ARG A 502 -5.42 -33.40 -27.36
C ARG A 502 -4.26 -32.47 -27.73
N PRO A 503 -4.12 -31.31 -27.07
CA PRO A 503 -2.96 -30.45 -27.25
C PRO A 503 -1.68 -31.19 -26.89
N GLN A 504 -0.60 -30.94 -27.63
CA GLN A 504 0.70 -31.52 -27.31
C GLN A 504 1.35 -30.71 -26.18
N LEU A 505 1.84 -31.41 -25.14
CA LEU A 505 2.58 -30.81 -24.03
C LEU A 505 4.07 -30.78 -24.39
N HIS A 506 4.60 -29.60 -24.65
CA HIS A 506 6.02 -29.36 -24.93
C HIS A 506 6.56 -28.37 -23.91
N PRO A 507 6.95 -28.85 -22.72
CA PRO A 507 7.49 -27.96 -21.69
C PRO A 507 8.80 -27.34 -22.19
N ARG A 508 8.94 -26.01 -22.11
CA ARG A 508 10.19 -25.30 -22.48
C ARG A 508 11.34 -25.54 -21.48
N GLU A 509 11.03 -26.00 -20.26
CA GLU A 509 11.97 -26.26 -19.15
C GLU A 509 11.71 -27.62 -18.50
N GLU A 510 12.62 -28.08 -17.61
CA GLU A 510 12.45 -29.32 -16.83
C GLU A 510 11.30 -29.19 -15.82
N ILE A 511 10.08 -29.50 -16.27
CA ILE A 511 8.87 -29.48 -15.44
C ILE A 511 8.65 -30.86 -14.80
N ASN A 512 8.13 -30.86 -13.57
CA ASN A 512 7.78 -32.07 -12.83
C ASN A 512 6.82 -32.98 -13.64
N GLN A 513 7.22 -34.23 -13.91
CA GLN A 513 6.41 -35.18 -14.66
C GLN A 513 5.04 -35.45 -14.02
N ASN A 514 4.93 -35.37 -12.69
CA ASN A 514 3.66 -35.55 -11.98
C ASN A 514 2.63 -34.48 -12.37
N LEU A 515 3.06 -33.26 -12.69
CA LEU A 515 2.17 -32.21 -13.20
C LEU A 515 1.63 -32.56 -14.59
N LEU A 516 2.49 -33.07 -15.48
CA LEU A 516 2.07 -33.49 -16.82
C LEU A 516 1.06 -34.63 -16.78
N HIS A 517 1.23 -35.59 -15.86
CA HIS A 517 0.24 -36.64 -15.60
C HIS A 517 -1.08 -36.07 -15.08
N LEU A 518 -1.03 -35.15 -14.11
CA LEU A 518 -2.24 -34.50 -13.57
C LEU A 518 -3.03 -33.74 -14.65
N ILE A 519 -2.34 -33.00 -15.53
CA ILE A 519 -2.98 -32.32 -16.67
C ILE A 519 -3.66 -33.35 -17.59
N ARG A 520 -2.99 -34.48 -17.84
CA ARG A 520 -3.54 -35.57 -18.68
C ARG A 520 -4.79 -36.20 -18.09
N ASP A 521 -4.84 -36.38 -16.76
CA ASP A 521 -6.01 -36.92 -16.08
C ASP A 521 -7.19 -35.92 -16.09
N CYS A 522 -6.90 -34.61 -16.02
CA CYS A 522 -7.92 -33.55 -16.02
C CYS A 522 -8.64 -33.40 -17.38
N TRP A 523 -8.02 -33.78 -18.50
CA TRP A 523 -8.64 -33.72 -19.82
C TRP A 523 -9.07 -35.09 -20.40
N SER A 524 -9.27 -36.09 -19.53
CA SER A 524 -9.77 -37.41 -19.92
C SER A 524 -11.06 -37.31 -20.74
N GLU A 525 -11.25 -38.25 -21.68
CA GLU A 525 -12.39 -38.26 -22.59
C GLU A 525 -13.71 -38.47 -21.85
N GLY A 526 -13.74 -39.41 -20.90
CA GLY A 526 -14.88 -39.62 -20.01
C GLY A 526 -14.99 -38.52 -18.96
N PRO A 527 -16.15 -37.84 -18.80
CA PRO A 527 -16.32 -36.82 -17.76
C PRO A 527 -16.14 -37.37 -16.34
N THR A 528 -16.56 -38.61 -16.10
CA THR A 528 -16.46 -39.29 -14.80
C THR A 528 -15.06 -39.78 -14.44
N GLU A 529 -14.16 -39.88 -15.42
CA GLU A 529 -12.77 -40.29 -15.24
C GLU A 529 -11.89 -39.11 -14.79
N ARG A 530 -12.37 -37.88 -14.96
CA ARG A 530 -11.65 -36.68 -14.56
C ARG A 530 -11.63 -36.56 -13.03
N PRO A 531 -10.49 -36.21 -12.42
CA PRO A 531 -10.40 -35.99 -10.99
C PRO A 531 -11.28 -34.81 -10.56
N ARG A 532 -11.78 -34.85 -9.32
CA ARG A 532 -12.51 -33.69 -8.78
C ARG A 532 -11.54 -32.55 -8.55
N ILE A 533 -12.00 -31.31 -8.77
CA ILE A 533 -11.14 -30.12 -8.65
C ILE A 533 -10.51 -29.97 -7.25
N ASP A 534 -11.17 -30.45 -6.19
CA ASP A 534 -10.61 -30.52 -4.83
C ASP A 534 -9.37 -31.43 -4.73
N GLN A 535 -9.37 -32.56 -5.44
CA GLN A 535 -8.25 -33.49 -5.51
C GLN A 535 -7.10 -32.85 -6.29
N VAL A 536 -7.40 -32.22 -7.43
CA VAL A 536 -6.43 -31.49 -8.27
C VAL A 536 -5.71 -30.42 -7.46
N ARG A 537 -6.44 -29.57 -6.71
CA ARG A 537 -5.83 -28.55 -5.82
C ARG A 537 -4.90 -29.18 -4.79
N THR A 538 -5.29 -30.31 -4.20
CA THR A 538 -4.49 -30.99 -3.17
C THR A 538 -3.19 -31.54 -3.74
N MET A 539 -3.24 -32.14 -4.94
CA MET A 539 -2.06 -32.63 -5.65
C MET A 539 -1.14 -31.48 -6.07
N LEU A 540 -1.68 -30.38 -6.58
CA LEU A 540 -0.90 -29.17 -6.90
C LEU A 540 -0.19 -28.60 -5.66
N LYS A 541 -0.87 -28.59 -4.51
CA LYS A 541 -0.28 -28.11 -3.25
C LYS A 541 0.91 -28.98 -2.81
N GLN A 542 0.84 -30.29 -3.02
CA GLN A 542 1.93 -31.22 -2.69
C GLN A 542 3.14 -31.10 -3.63
N MET A 543 2.95 -30.60 -4.86
CA MET A 543 4.02 -30.41 -5.84
C MET A 543 4.85 -29.14 -5.59
N VAL A 544 4.33 -28.19 -4.82
CA VAL A 544 5.05 -26.98 -4.40
C VAL A 544 5.87 -27.33 -3.15
N ARG A 545 7.21 -27.20 -3.22
CA ARG A 545 8.06 -27.37 -2.04
C ARG A 545 7.66 -26.34 -0.98
N ASP A 546 7.58 -26.80 0.27
CA ASP A 546 7.04 -26.08 1.42
C ASP A 546 7.83 -24.79 1.70
N GLY A 547 7.47 -23.72 0.98
CA GLY A 547 7.92 -22.37 1.20
C GLY A 547 6.67 -21.53 1.38
N SER A 548 6.42 -21.09 2.61
CA SER A 548 5.34 -20.16 2.98
C SER A 548 5.53 -18.75 2.40
N GLN A 549 6.28 -18.61 1.30
CA GLN A 549 6.50 -17.34 0.63
C GLN A 549 5.27 -17.00 -0.22
N ASN A 550 4.77 -15.77 -0.08
CA ASN A 550 3.71 -15.27 -0.95
C ASN A 550 4.28 -15.10 -2.36
N LEU A 551 3.47 -15.38 -3.39
CA LEU A 551 3.89 -15.24 -4.79
C LEU A 551 4.44 -13.84 -5.10
N MET A 552 3.85 -12.82 -4.49
CA MET A 552 4.31 -11.44 -4.61
C MET A 552 5.77 -11.29 -4.16
N ASP A 553 6.11 -11.78 -2.96
CA ASP A 553 7.46 -11.66 -2.39
C ASP A 553 8.48 -12.41 -3.24
N TYR A 554 8.10 -13.58 -3.75
CA TYR A 554 8.94 -14.38 -4.65
C TYR A 554 9.22 -13.68 -5.97
N VAL A 555 8.18 -13.16 -6.64
CA VAL A 555 8.34 -12.43 -7.91
C VAL A 555 9.14 -11.14 -7.69
N PHE A 556 8.96 -10.45 -6.57
CA PHE A 556 9.76 -9.27 -6.24
C PHE A 556 11.24 -9.60 -6.02
N GLY A 557 11.55 -10.63 -5.24
CA GLY A 557 12.94 -11.07 -5.04
C GLY A 557 13.61 -11.49 -6.36
N MET A 558 12.86 -12.17 -7.23
CA MET A 558 13.34 -12.53 -8.57
C MET A 558 13.63 -11.28 -9.41
N LEU A 559 12.72 -10.30 -9.44
CA LEU A 559 12.91 -9.05 -10.18
C LEU A 559 14.09 -8.23 -9.66
N GLU A 560 14.28 -8.20 -8.34
CA GLU A 560 15.41 -7.52 -7.71
C GLU A 560 16.74 -8.17 -8.09
N GLN A 561 16.79 -9.50 -8.10
CA GLN A 561 17.97 -10.25 -8.55
C GLN A 561 18.27 -10.01 -10.04
N TYR A 562 17.25 -10.07 -10.90
CA TYR A 562 17.43 -9.78 -12.34
C TYR A 562 17.88 -8.34 -12.58
N ALA A 563 17.27 -7.37 -11.87
CA ALA A 563 17.66 -5.97 -11.97
C ALA A 563 19.12 -5.76 -11.53
N SER A 564 19.51 -6.33 -10.39
CA SER A 564 20.88 -6.24 -9.88
C SER A 564 21.90 -6.91 -10.81
N SER A 565 21.57 -8.08 -11.37
CA SER A 565 22.44 -8.76 -12.34
C SER A 565 22.59 -7.94 -13.62
N LEU A 566 21.51 -7.35 -14.12
CA LEU A 566 21.54 -6.52 -15.32
C LEU A 566 22.31 -5.23 -15.09
N GLU A 567 22.14 -4.58 -13.94
CA GLU A 567 22.92 -3.40 -13.54
C GLU A 567 24.42 -3.71 -13.51
N GLN A 568 24.80 -4.86 -12.93
CA GLN A 568 26.19 -5.30 -12.90
C GLN A 568 26.74 -5.55 -14.31
N GLU A 569 25.97 -6.20 -15.19
CA GLU A 569 26.38 -6.43 -16.57
C GLU A 569 26.52 -5.11 -17.35
N VAL A 570 25.58 -4.18 -17.19
CA VAL A 570 25.64 -2.85 -17.82
C VAL A 570 26.87 -2.08 -17.32
N GLU A 571 27.17 -2.12 -16.03
CA GLU A 571 28.36 -1.48 -15.47
C GLU A 571 29.66 -2.07 -16.04
N GLU A 572 29.74 -3.40 -16.15
CA GLU A 572 30.89 -4.09 -16.74
C GLU A 572 31.09 -3.73 -18.21
N ARG A 573 30.02 -3.78 -19.01
CA ARG A 573 30.06 -3.38 -20.44
C ARG A 573 30.40 -1.91 -20.61
N THR A 574 29.89 -1.05 -19.74
CA THR A 574 30.21 0.39 -19.77
C THR A 574 31.69 0.61 -19.48
N ARG A 575 32.26 -0.12 -18.52
CA ARG A 575 33.69 -0.08 -18.20
C ARG A 575 34.56 -0.54 -19.36
N GLU A 576 34.21 -1.65 -20.01
CA GLU A 576 34.89 -2.14 -21.22
C GLU A 576 34.88 -1.09 -22.35
N LEU A 577 33.71 -0.50 -22.60
CA LEU A 577 33.54 0.52 -23.64
C LEU A 577 34.38 1.77 -23.36
N VAL A 578 34.46 2.21 -22.09
CA VAL A 578 35.29 3.34 -21.69
C VAL A 578 36.79 3.05 -21.92
N GLU A 579 37.26 1.85 -21.58
CA GLU A 579 38.65 1.43 -21.80
C GLU A 579 38.99 1.35 -23.30
N GLU A 580 38.09 0.79 -24.11
CA GLU A 580 38.25 0.70 -25.57
C GLU A 580 38.25 2.09 -26.22
N LYS A 581 37.31 2.96 -25.82
CA LYS A 581 37.26 4.35 -26.26
C LYS A 581 38.55 5.09 -25.93
N ARG A 582 39.10 4.90 -24.73
CA ARG A 582 40.39 5.50 -24.32
C ARG A 582 41.55 5.04 -25.22
N LYS A 583 41.62 3.75 -25.56
CA LYS A 583 42.64 3.21 -26.47
C LYS A 583 42.49 3.78 -27.88
N SER A 584 41.25 3.89 -28.38
CA SER A 584 40.94 4.49 -29.68
C SER A 584 41.35 5.97 -29.73
N ASP A 585 41.01 6.74 -28.70
CA ASP A 585 41.38 8.16 -28.57
C ASP A 585 42.90 8.37 -28.59
N ILE A 586 43.67 7.53 -27.87
CA ILE A 586 45.14 7.61 -27.86
C ILE A 586 45.73 7.36 -29.26
N LEU A 587 45.21 6.37 -29.98
CA LEU A 587 45.67 6.09 -31.35
C LEU A 587 45.34 7.24 -32.30
N LEU A 588 44.14 7.82 -32.18
CA LEU A 588 43.72 8.94 -33.02
C LEU A 588 44.60 10.18 -32.80
N TYR A 589 44.92 10.52 -31.54
CA TYR A 589 45.81 11.65 -31.22
C TYR A 589 47.27 11.42 -31.64
N ARG A 590 47.69 10.18 -31.92
CA ARG A 590 49.00 9.87 -32.51
C ARG A 590 49.01 10.06 -34.03
N MET A 591 47.87 9.98 -34.69
CA MET A 591 47.74 10.10 -36.15
C MET A 591 47.39 11.52 -36.60
N LEU A 592 46.68 12.28 -35.75
CA LEU A 592 46.19 13.62 -36.07
C LEU A 592 46.45 14.57 -34.90
N PRO A 593 46.60 15.88 -35.16
CA PRO A 593 46.69 16.85 -34.08
C PRO A 593 45.42 16.84 -33.23
N LYS A 594 45.56 16.98 -31.91
CA LYS A 594 44.45 16.87 -30.94
C LYS A 594 43.23 17.72 -31.30
N GLN A 595 43.43 18.98 -31.69
CA GLN A 595 42.35 19.90 -32.08
C GLN A 595 41.55 19.42 -33.29
N VAL A 596 42.21 18.76 -34.24
CA VAL A 596 41.60 18.21 -35.46
C VAL A 596 40.90 16.89 -35.15
N ALA A 597 41.53 16.04 -34.35
CA ALA A 597 40.96 14.78 -33.88
C ALA A 597 39.65 15.00 -33.09
N ASP A 598 39.61 15.99 -32.20
CA ASP A 598 38.42 16.30 -31.40
C ASP A 598 37.24 16.76 -32.28
N LYS A 599 37.48 17.60 -33.29
CA LYS A 599 36.45 17.99 -34.28
C LYS A 599 35.92 16.80 -35.06
N LEU A 600 36.80 15.91 -35.52
CA LEU A 600 36.40 14.70 -36.24
C LEU A 600 35.60 13.73 -35.36
N LYS A 601 35.94 13.60 -34.06
CA LYS A 601 35.18 12.79 -33.09
C LYS A 601 33.76 13.32 -32.87
N LEU A 602 33.56 14.63 -32.97
CA LEU A 602 32.25 15.28 -32.91
C LEU A 602 31.46 15.15 -34.23
N GLY A 603 32.05 14.55 -35.26
CA GLY A 603 31.46 14.48 -36.61
C GLY A 603 31.49 15.81 -37.35
N GLU A 604 32.28 16.78 -36.87
CA GLU A 604 32.42 18.10 -37.50
C GLU A 604 33.37 18.03 -38.69
N PHE A 605 33.05 18.80 -39.74
CA PHE A 605 33.93 18.98 -40.87
C PHE A 605 35.10 19.90 -40.51
N VAL A 606 36.34 19.49 -40.83
CA VAL A 606 37.55 20.29 -40.58
C VAL A 606 37.88 21.10 -41.83
N GLU A 607 37.49 22.38 -41.82
CA GLU A 607 37.80 23.30 -42.91
C GLU A 607 39.31 23.58 -43.02
N PRO A 608 39.86 23.74 -44.24
CA PRO A 608 41.24 24.18 -44.43
C PRO A 608 41.49 25.57 -43.84
N GLU A 609 42.56 25.73 -43.06
CA GLU A 609 42.94 27.00 -42.43
C GLU A 609 44.19 27.59 -43.10
N GLN A 610 44.18 28.91 -43.33
CA GLN A 610 45.34 29.64 -43.84
C GLN A 610 46.15 30.26 -42.69
N PHE A 611 47.44 29.95 -42.64
CA PHE A 611 48.41 30.48 -41.69
C PHE A 611 49.28 31.55 -42.38
N SER A 612 49.39 32.71 -41.75
CA SER A 612 50.10 33.88 -42.30
C SER A 612 51.62 33.71 -42.29
N ALA A 613 52.14 32.98 -41.29
CA ALA A 613 53.54 32.62 -41.18
C ALA A 613 53.64 31.28 -40.43
N ALA A 614 54.42 30.36 -41.00
CA ALA A 614 54.82 29.11 -40.38
C ALA A 614 56.25 28.77 -40.84
N THR A 615 57.01 28.09 -40.00
CA THR A 615 58.33 27.60 -40.37
C THR A 615 58.26 26.11 -40.64
N ILE A 616 58.71 25.72 -41.84
CA ILE A 616 58.71 24.33 -42.30
C ILE A 616 60.14 23.81 -42.35
N PHE A 617 60.32 22.63 -41.80
CA PHE A 617 61.55 21.87 -41.73
C PHE A 617 61.44 20.64 -42.63
N PHE A 618 62.41 20.49 -43.53
CA PHE A 618 62.66 19.26 -44.27
C PHE A 618 64.03 18.72 -43.86
N SER A 619 64.10 17.43 -43.59
CA SER A 619 65.37 16.72 -43.54
C SER A 619 65.41 15.54 -44.48
N ASP A 620 66.62 15.15 -44.87
CA ASP A 620 66.91 14.00 -45.71
C ASP A 620 68.18 13.30 -45.21
N VAL A 621 68.23 11.97 -45.33
CA VAL A 621 69.40 11.19 -44.94
C VAL A 621 70.38 11.11 -46.11
N VAL A 622 71.55 11.70 -45.92
CA VAL A 622 72.56 11.76 -46.98
C VAL A 622 72.99 10.36 -47.39
N SER A 623 72.92 10.08 -48.69
CA SER A 623 73.35 8.81 -49.28
C SER A 623 72.59 7.59 -48.75
N PHE A 624 71.34 7.76 -48.27
CA PHE A 624 70.53 6.68 -47.72
C PHE A 624 70.40 5.47 -48.65
N THR A 625 70.22 5.68 -49.96
CA THR A 625 70.14 4.57 -50.94
C THR A 625 71.38 3.67 -50.91
N THR A 626 72.56 4.27 -50.75
CA THR A 626 73.85 3.56 -50.63
C THR A 626 73.93 2.80 -49.31
N LEU A 627 73.47 3.39 -48.21
CA LEU A 627 73.42 2.75 -46.90
C LEU A 627 72.42 1.57 -46.91
N ALA A 628 71.25 1.77 -47.51
CA ALA A 628 70.21 0.76 -47.67
C ALA A 628 70.69 -0.41 -48.55
N SER A 629 71.48 -0.17 -49.60
CA SER A 629 72.06 -1.25 -50.42
C SER A 629 73.05 -2.16 -49.67
N LYS A 630 73.62 -1.68 -48.56
CA LYS A 630 74.54 -2.45 -47.69
C LYS A 630 73.80 -3.24 -46.61
N CYS A 631 72.49 -3.07 -46.47
CA CYS A 631 71.66 -3.67 -45.43
C CYS A 631 70.63 -4.64 -46.06
N SER A 632 70.24 -5.68 -45.33
CA SER A 632 69.04 -6.46 -45.69
C SER A 632 67.77 -5.62 -45.47
N PRO A 633 66.65 -5.92 -46.17
CA PRO A 633 65.40 -5.17 -45.98
C PRO A 633 64.93 -5.10 -44.52
N LEU A 634 65.08 -6.17 -43.74
CA LEU A 634 64.74 -6.18 -42.32
C LEU A 634 65.64 -5.24 -41.50
N GLN A 635 66.93 -5.19 -41.81
CA GLN A 635 67.88 -4.28 -41.17
C GLN A 635 67.63 -2.81 -41.54
N VAL A 636 67.21 -2.52 -42.78
CA VAL A 636 66.80 -1.17 -43.21
C VAL A 636 65.59 -0.70 -42.40
N VAL A 637 64.59 -1.57 -42.21
CA VAL A 637 63.41 -1.24 -41.38
C VAL A 637 63.80 -0.96 -39.94
N ASN A 638 64.67 -1.79 -39.33
CA ASN A 638 65.13 -1.56 -37.96
C ASN A 638 65.96 -0.27 -37.83
N LEU A 639 66.82 0.03 -38.80
CA LEU A 639 67.57 1.28 -38.85
C LEU A 639 66.63 2.50 -38.87
N LEU A 640 65.65 2.51 -39.77
CA LEU A 640 64.67 3.59 -39.87
C LEU A 640 63.87 3.71 -38.57
N ASN A 641 63.37 2.61 -38.01
CA ASN A 641 62.62 2.63 -36.75
C ASN A 641 63.44 3.19 -35.58
N SER A 642 64.71 2.81 -35.45
CA SER A 642 65.60 3.35 -34.40
C SER A 642 65.88 4.84 -34.60
N LEU A 643 66.12 5.27 -35.84
CA LEU A 643 66.33 6.68 -36.16
C LEU A 643 65.07 7.51 -35.90
N TYR A 644 63.91 7.00 -36.31
CA TYR A 644 62.60 7.66 -36.17
C TYR A 644 62.18 7.73 -34.71
N THR A 645 62.46 6.70 -33.91
CA THR A 645 62.21 6.71 -32.46
C THR A 645 63.05 7.80 -31.77
N ALA A 646 64.32 7.97 -32.17
CA ALA A 646 65.17 9.03 -31.65
C ALA A 646 64.67 10.42 -32.05
N PHE A 647 64.22 10.60 -33.29
CA PHE A 647 63.67 11.88 -33.76
C PHE A 647 62.33 12.22 -33.12
N ASP A 648 61.41 11.26 -33.05
CA ASP A 648 60.09 11.45 -32.45
C ASP A 648 60.21 11.85 -30.97
N GLY A 649 61.18 11.28 -30.23
CA GLY A 649 61.47 11.71 -28.85
C GLY A 649 61.99 13.16 -28.72
N ILE A 650 62.68 13.69 -29.73
CA ILE A 650 63.11 15.11 -29.76
C ILE A 650 61.93 16.01 -30.13
N ILE A 651 61.11 15.60 -31.10
CA ILE A 651 59.90 16.31 -31.55
C ILE A 651 58.96 16.52 -30.37
N ASP A 652 58.74 15.50 -29.53
CA ASP A 652 57.86 15.57 -28.35
C ASP A 652 58.31 16.62 -27.31
N SER A 653 59.58 17.07 -27.36
CA SER A 653 60.13 18.08 -26.44
C SER A 653 60.07 19.53 -26.95
N HIS A 654 59.65 19.75 -28.20
CA HIS A 654 59.54 21.07 -28.83
C HIS A 654 58.09 21.39 -29.27
N ASP A 655 57.74 22.66 -29.44
CA ASP A 655 56.41 23.07 -29.95
C ASP A 655 56.36 22.95 -31.48
N VAL A 656 56.38 21.70 -31.96
CA VAL A 656 56.43 21.34 -33.38
C VAL A 656 55.44 20.21 -33.68
N TYR A 657 54.92 20.19 -34.91
CA TYR A 657 54.01 19.16 -35.39
C TYR A 657 54.67 18.33 -36.51
N LYS A 658 54.70 17.02 -36.33
CA LYS A 658 55.13 16.04 -37.35
C LYS A 658 54.02 15.88 -38.39
N VAL A 659 54.28 16.31 -39.62
CA VAL A 659 53.29 16.27 -40.72
C VAL A 659 53.30 14.90 -41.37
N GLU A 660 54.45 14.50 -41.92
CA GLU A 660 54.65 13.21 -42.56
C GLU A 660 56.13 12.86 -42.68
N THR A 661 56.40 11.59 -42.94
CA THR A 661 57.73 11.11 -43.36
C THR A 661 57.71 10.91 -44.88
N ILE A 662 58.67 11.48 -45.58
CA ILE A 662 58.77 11.41 -47.05
C ILE A 662 60.02 10.59 -47.39
N GLY A 663 59.83 9.31 -47.72
CA GLY A 663 60.95 8.39 -47.92
C GLY A 663 61.76 8.21 -46.62
N ASP A 664 63.04 8.57 -46.68
CA ASP A 664 64.00 8.63 -45.58
C ASP A 664 64.09 10.03 -44.92
N GLY A 665 63.27 10.98 -45.36
CA GLY A 665 63.20 12.34 -44.86
C GLY A 665 62.05 12.62 -43.89
N TYR A 666 62.20 13.68 -43.10
CA TYR A 666 61.21 14.17 -42.12
C TYR A 666 60.65 15.52 -42.53
N LEU A 667 59.31 15.65 -42.48
CA LEU A 667 58.61 16.92 -42.62
C LEU A 667 57.98 17.34 -41.30
N VAL A 668 58.46 18.44 -40.75
CA VAL A 668 58.01 19.01 -39.47
C VAL A 668 57.69 20.49 -39.67
N CYS A 669 56.70 21.00 -38.95
CA CYS A 669 56.37 22.42 -38.96
C CYS A 669 56.13 22.97 -37.56
N SER A 670 56.33 24.28 -37.39
CA SER A 670 55.88 25.02 -36.21
C SER A 670 55.03 26.22 -36.63
N GLY A 671 54.14 26.66 -35.74
CA GLY A 671 53.09 27.63 -36.02
C GLY A 671 51.82 27.03 -36.65
N ILE A 672 51.80 25.70 -36.86
CA ILE A 672 50.67 24.91 -37.38
C ILE A 672 50.59 23.59 -36.59
N PRO A 673 49.40 23.11 -36.17
CA PRO A 673 48.09 23.76 -36.31
C PRO A 673 47.87 24.91 -35.30
N LYS A 674 48.68 24.98 -34.25
CA LYS A 674 48.59 26.02 -33.23
C LYS A 674 49.55 27.15 -33.57
N ARG A 675 49.03 28.38 -33.62
CA ARG A 675 49.83 29.60 -33.81
C ARG A 675 50.61 29.91 -32.53
N ASN A 676 51.92 30.08 -32.64
CA ASN A 676 52.83 30.41 -31.54
C ASN A 676 53.56 31.75 -31.76
N GLY A 677 52.91 32.71 -32.43
CA GLY A 677 53.50 34.03 -32.69
C GLY A 677 54.68 33.94 -33.66
N ASN A 678 55.83 34.50 -33.27
CA ASN A 678 57.06 34.44 -34.08
C ASN A 678 58.01 33.30 -33.63
N ASP A 679 57.65 32.56 -32.58
CA ASP A 679 58.50 31.51 -32.01
C ASP A 679 58.59 30.27 -32.92
N HIS A 680 57.73 30.14 -33.94
CA HIS A 680 57.79 29.05 -34.91
C HIS A 680 59.18 28.85 -35.54
N ALA A 681 59.90 29.94 -35.81
CA ALA A 681 61.23 29.87 -36.41
C ALA A 681 62.28 29.41 -35.39
N LYS A 682 62.11 29.82 -34.12
CA LYS A 682 62.95 29.43 -32.98
C LYS A 682 62.85 27.93 -32.71
N GLU A 683 61.62 27.42 -32.55
CA GLU A 683 61.35 26.01 -32.25
C GLU A 683 61.92 25.07 -33.33
N ILE A 684 61.82 25.47 -34.59
CA ILE A 684 62.39 24.69 -35.70
C ILE A 684 63.93 24.80 -35.77
N ALA A 685 64.51 25.93 -35.42
CA ALA A 685 65.97 26.08 -35.32
C ALA A 685 66.55 25.19 -34.21
N GLU A 686 65.94 25.19 -33.02
CA GLU A 686 66.33 24.31 -31.91
C GLU A 686 66.18 22.83 -32.27
N LEU A 687 65.05 22.47 -32.89
CA LEU A 687 64.82 21.12 -33.40
C LEU A 687 65.93 20.69 -34.36
N ALA A 688 66.31 21.57 -35.29
CA ALA A 688 67.36 21.29 -36.27
C ALA A 688 68.73 21.05 -35.63
N PHE A 689 69.09 21.84 -34.62
CA PHE A 689 70.32 21.61 -33.86
C PHE A 689 70.27 20.29 -33.08
N ALA A 690 69.15 20.00 -32.41
CA ALA A 690 68.95 18.75 -31.68
C ALA A 690 69.02 17.52 -32.59
N PHE A 691 68.46 17.60 -33.80
CA PHE A 691 68.55 16.54 -34.81
C PHE A 691 70.00 16.28 -35.23
N LEU A 692 70.77 17.32 -35.55
CA LEU A 692 72.18 17.15 -35.92
C LEU A 692 73.04 16.60 -34.76
N ARG A 693 72.80 17.06 -33.52
CA ARG A 693 73.51 16.56 -32.32
C ARG A 693 73.24 15.07 -32.09
N THR A 694 71.97 14.65 -32.18
CA THR A 694 71.57 13.25 -31.99
C THR A 694 72.13 12.36 -33.08
N VAL A 695 72.05 12.78 -34.35
CA VAL A 695 72.60 12.00 -35.48
C VAL A 695 74.12 11.86 -35.41
N ALA A 696 74.84 12.85 -34.91
CA ALA A 696 76.30 12.74 -34.71
C ALA A 696 76.67 11.59 -33.76
N THR A 697 75.85 11.35 -32.73
CA THR A 697 76.02 10.24 -31.77
C THR A 697 75.38 8.93 -32.20
N PHE A 698 74.42 8.96 -33.13
CA PHE A 698 73.71 7.79 -33.61
C PHE A 698 74.64 6.83 -34.35
N ARG A 699 74.49 5.52 -34.10
CA ARG A 699 75.26 4.45 -34.75
C ARG A 699 74.30 3.38 -35.24
N VAL A 700 74.62 2.82 -36.40
CA VAL A 700 73.85 1.71 -36.97
C VAL A 700 74.37 0.41 -36.36
N ASP A 701 73.54 -0.32 -35.63
CA ASP A 701 73.94 -1.55 -34.91
C ASP A 701 74.71 -2.56 -35.78
N HIS A 702 74.32 -2.67 -37.05
CA HIS A 702 74.87 -3.63 -38.01
C HIS A 702 76.04 -3.06 -38.85
N LEU A 703 76.26 -1.74 -38.83
CA LEU A 703 77.30 -1.03 -39.57
C LEU A 703 77.88 0.11 -38.70
N PRO A 704 78.59 -0.20 -37.60
CA PRO A 704 79.01 0.79 -36.61
C PRO A 704 80.02 1.83 -37.13
N ASN A 705 80.69 1.54 -38.26
CA ASN A 705 81.67 2.44 -38.88
C ASN A 705 81.04 3.43 -39.88
N GLU A 706 79.81 3.17 -40.34
CA GLU A 706 79.10 4.07 -41.24
C GLU A 706 78.43 5.18 -40.42
N ARG A 707 78.60 6.43 -40.85
CA ARG A 707 77.98 7.59 -40.19
C ARG A 707 76.78 8.06 -41.00
N VAL A 708 75.65 8.21 -40.31
CA VAL A 708 74.47 8.87 -40.86
C VAL A 708 74.68 10.37 -40.76
N ASN A 709 74.40 11.11 -41.84
CA ASN A 709 74.39 12.57 -41.84
C ASN A 709 73.04 13.04 -42.38
N LEU A 710 72.57 14.18 -41.87
CA LEU A 710 71.36 14.82 -42.38
C LEU A 710 71.70 16.02 -43.26
N ARG A 711 70.86 16.25 -44.26
CA ARG A 711 70.66 17.57 -44.86
C ARG A 711 69.39 18.16 -44.27
N ILE A 712 69.43 19.44 -43.91
CA ILE A 712 68.28 20.13 -43.34
C ILE A 712 68.01 21.40 -44.15
N GLY A 713 66.75 21.60 -44.52
CA GLY A 713 66.24 22.79 -45.16
C GLY A 713 65.12 23.44 -44.35
N ILE A 714 65.22 24.75 -44.13
CA ILE A 714 64.23 25.51 -43.36
C ILE A 714 63.77 26.74 -44.14
N HIS A 715 62.46 26.88 -44.29
CA HIS A 715 61.87 28.08 -44.89
C HIS A 715 60.66 28.55 -44.08
N THR A 716 60.50 29.87 -43.97
CA THR A 716 59.41 30.53 -43.25
C THR A 716 58.55 31.32 -44.23
N GLY A 717 57.24 31.09 -44.20
CA GLY A 717 56.27 31.76 -45.07
C GLY A 717 54.82 31.33 -44.81
N PRO A 718 53.85 31.86 -45.57
CA PRO A 718 52.44 31.50 -45.43
C PRO A 718 52.14 30.09 -45.98
N ALA A 719 51.31 29.33 -45.26
CA ALA A 719 50.91 27.98 -45.65
C ALA A 719 49.43 27.73 -45.32
N VAL A 720 48.79 26.84 -46.06
CA VAL A 720 47.43 26.36 -45.79
C VAL A 720 47.52 24.95 -45.24
N ALA A 721 46.77 24.63 -44.19
CA ALA A 721 46.72 23.28 -43.62
C ALA A 721 45.28 22.76 -43.59
N GLY A 722 45.08 21.47 -43.83
CA GLY A 722 43.75 20.87 -43.85
C GLY A 722 43.78 19.35 -43.85
N VAL A 723 42.62 18.74 -43.55
CA VAL A 723 42.47 17.28 -43.56
C VAL A 723 42.12 16.79 -44.97
N VAL A 724 42.89 15.86 -45.49
CA VAL A 724 42.66 15.24 -46.80
C VAL A 724 42.35 13.74 -46.65
N GLY A 725 41.32 13.29 -47.37
CA GLY A 725 40.86 11.90 -47.38
C GLY A 725 39.80 11.61 -46.31
N LEU A 726 38.76 10.85 -46.68
CA LEU A 726 37.67 10.47 -45.77
C LEU A 726 37.96 9.16 -45.01
N THR A 727 38.58 8.18 -45.68
CA THR A 727 38.86 6.85 -45.11
C THR A 727 40.18 6.80 -44.34
N MET A 728 41.17 7.60 -44.73
CA MET A 728 42.44 7.76 -44.05
C MET A 728 42.78 9.25 -43.96
N PRO A 729 42.19 9.99 -43.01
CA PRO A 729 42.39 11.42 -42.89
C PRO A 729 43.85 11.73 -42.56
N ARG A 730 44.47 12.63 -43.33
CA ARG A 730 45.81 13.16 -43.06
C ARG A 730 45.76 14.67 -42.95
N TYR A 731 46.42 15.22 -41.94
CA TYR A 731 46.56 16.67 -41.80
C TYR A 731 47.76 17.14 -42.63
N CYS A 732 47.49 17.66 -43.82
CA CYS A 732 48.50 18.00 -44.82
C CYS A 732 48.73 19.51 -44.90
N LEU A 733 49.95 19.89 -45.29
CA LEU A 733 50.33 21.27 -45.57
C LEU A 733 50.34 21.52 -47.09
N PHE A 734 49.81 22.67 -47.49
CA PHE A 734 49.75 23.13 -48.87
C PHE A 734 50.31 24.54 -48.99
N GLY A 735 50.99 24.80 -50.09
CA GLY A 735 51.49 26.13 -50.43
C GLY A 735 52.93 26.15 -50.88
N ASP A 736 53.33 27.32 -51.35
CA ASP A 736 54.66 27.57 -51.89
C ASP A 736 55.78 27.46 -50.84
N THR A 737 55.45 27.70 -49.56
CA THR A 737 56.38 27.55 -48.44
C THR A 737 56.87 26.11 -48.28
N VAL A 738 56.00 25.10 -48.49
CA VAL A 738 56.37 23.67 -48.44
C VAL A 738 57.39 23.36 -49.54
N ASN A 739 57.11 23.80 -50.77
CA ASN A 739 57.98 23.59 -51.92
C ASN A 739 59.34 24.26 -51.73
N THR A 740 59.36 25.50 -51.23
CA THR A 740 60.58 26.26 -51.00
C THR A 740 61.43 25.62 -49.89
N ALA A 741 60.82 25.15 -48.80
CA ALA A 741 61.52 24.43 -47.73
C ALA A 741 62.18 23.13 -48.24
N SER A 742 61.44 22.34 -49.03
CA SER A 742 62.00 21.14 -49.68
C SER A 742 63.18 21.47 -50.61
N ARG A 743 63.15 22.61 -51.31
CA ARG A 743 64.30 23.05 -52.13
C ARG A 743 65.49 23.52 -51.30
N MET A 744 65.27 24.08 -50.12
CA MET A 744 66.35 24.40 -49.19
C MET A 744 67.05 23.12 -48.74
N GLU A 745 66.30 22.05 -48.45
CA GLU A 745 66.86 20.75 -48.09
C GLU A 745 67.64 20.15 -49.26
N SER A 746 67.02 20.04 -50.44
CA SER A 746 67.63 19.33 -51.57
C SER A 746 68.92 19.97 -52.08
N ASN A 747 69.04 21.30 -51.93
CA ASN A 747 70.25 22.06 -52.26
C ASN A 747 71.19 22.22 -51.06
N GLY A 748 70.87 21.66 -49.90
CA GLY A 748 71.66 21.71 -48.68
C GLY A 748 72.96 20.91 -48.76
N ARG A 749 73.84 21.09 -47.77
CA ARG A 749 75.09 20.33 -47.62
C ARG A 749 74.96 19.34 -46.46
N PRO A 750 75.63 18.18 -46.52
CA PRO A 750 75.65 17.24 -45.40
C PRO A 750 76.06 17.91 -44.08
N ALA A 751 75.35 17.57 -43.00
CA ALA A 751 75.56 18.08 -41.64
C ALA A 751 75.44 19.61 -41.51
N ARG A 752 74.74 20.29 -42.43
CA ARG A 752 74.45 21.73 -42.34
C ARG A 752 72.96 22.03 -42.47
N ILE A 753 72.55 23.12 -41.84
CA ILE A 753 71.18 23.64 -41.86
C ILE A 753 71.10 24.79 -42.87
N HIS A 754 70.40 24.58 -43.97
CA HIS A 754 70.21 25.55 -45.04
C HIS A 754 68.90 26.32 -44.84
N ILE A 755 68.98 27.65 -44.79
CA ILE A 755 67.83 28.50 -44.52
C ILE A 755 67.63 29.55 -45.62
N SER A 756 66.37 29.88 -45.88
CA SER A 756 65.99 31.00 -46.77
C SER A 756 66.23 32.38 -46.13
N THR A 757 66.25 33.45 -46.95
CA THR A 757 66.30 34.85 -46.47
C THR A 757 65.18 35.19 -45.48
N THR A 758 63.96 34.69 -45.70
CA THR A 758 62.84 34.96 -44.79
C THR A 758 63.08 34.33 -43.42
N THR A 759 63.48 33.06 -43.35
CA THR A 759 63.87 32.42 -42.08
C THR A 759 65.02 33.16 -41.40
N ASN A 760 66.02 33.60 -42.17
CA ASN A 760 67.15 34.36 -41.64
C ASN A 760 66.69 35.66 -40.97
N HIS A 761 65.81 36.41 -41.64
CA HIS A 761 65.22 37.62 -41.07
C HIS A 761 64.48 37.35 -39.75
N TYR A 762 63.72 36.26 -39.67
CA TYR A 762 63.04 35.87 -38.43
C TYR A 762 64.03 35.53 -37.29
N LEU A 763 65.08 34.76 -37.58
CA LEU A 763 66.04 34.34 -36.57
C LEU A 763 66.96 35.48 -36.09
N ILE A 764 67.41 36.35 -36.98
CA ILE A 764 68.33 37.45 -36.63
C ILE A 764 67.58 38.69 -36.13
N ASN A 765 66.58 39.17 -36.88
CA ASN A 765 65.99 40.49 -36.63
C ASN A 765 64.77 40.43 -35.70
N ILE A 766 63.99 39.35 -35.73
CA ILE A 766 62.74 39.24 -34.96
C ILE A 766 62.98 38.55 -33.62
N ILE A 767 63.62 37.38 -33.61
CA ILE A 767 63.90 36.61 -32.38
C ILE A 767 65.24 37.03 -31.76
N GLY A 768 66.30 37.06 -32.56
CA GLY A 768 67.67 37.32 -32.13
C GLY A 768 68.39 36.11 -31.52
N GLY A 769 69.70 36.20 -31.32
CA GLY A 769 70.50 35.17 -30.63
C GLY A 769 71.02 34.02 -31.50
N TYR A 770 70.83 34.09 -32.82
CA TYR A 770 71.31 33.10 -33.79
C TYR A 770 72.42 33.65 -34.69
N VAL A 771 73.36 32.81 -35.09
CA VAL A 771 74.46 33.13 -36.02
C VAL A 771 74.22 32.44 -37.36
N THR A 772 74.25 33.22 -38.44
CA THR A 772 74.11 32.71 -39.81
C THR A 772 75.23 33.19 -40.72
N GLU A 773 75.58 32.39 -41.72
CA GLU A 773 76.59 32.69 -42.74
C GLU A 773 75.93 32.79 -44.12
N PRO A 774 76.18 33.86 -44.91
CA PRO A 774 75.64 33.97 -46.27
C PRO A 774 76.25 32.89 -47.17
N ARG A 775 75.40 32.14 -47.86
CA ARG A 775 75.82 31.15 -48.88
C ARG A 775 76.07 31.80 -50.24
N GLY A 776 75.46 32.97 -50.47
CA GLY A 776 75.41 33.65 -51.76
C GLY A 776 74.17 33.28 -52.58
N GLU A 777 74.16 33.68 -53.85
CA GLU A 777 73.07 33.46 -54.78
C GLU A 777 73.07 32.02 -55.31
N VAL A 778 71.98 31.29 -55.08
CA VAL A 778 71.79 29.90 -55.55
C VAL A 778 70.57 29.84 -56.46
N ILE A 779 70.69 29.13 -57.59
CA ILE A 779 69.57 28.91 -58.51
C ILE A 779 68.65 27.84 -57.92
N ILE A 780 67.47 28.26 -57.45
CA ILE A 780 66.44 27.38 -56.90
C ILE A 780 65.36 27.14 -57.96
N LYS A 781 65.14 25.86 -58.29
CA LYS A 781 64.16 25.44 -59.31
C LYS A 781 62.77 25.99 -58.99
N GLY A 782 62.23 26.79 -59.92
CA GLY A 782 60.92 27.44 -59.80
C GLY A 782 60.91 28.78 -59.06
N LYS A 783 62.05 29.20 -58.48
CA LYS A 783 62.23 30.51 -57.81
C LYS A 783 63.23 31.43 -58.50
N GLY A 784 64.10 30.88 -59.35
CA GLY A 784 65.18 31.64 -59.97
C GLY A 784 66.37 31.76 -59.04
N VAL A 785 67.10 32.86 -59.14
CA VAL A 785 68.25 33.16 -58.28
C VAL A 785 67.75 33.66 -56.93
N MET A 786 68.16 33.02 -55.84
CA MET A 786 67.76 33.36 -54.49
C MET A 786 68.98 33.39 -53.58
N GLU A 787 69.08 34.43 -52.74
CA GLU A 787 70.07 34.48 -51.66
C GLU A 787 69.67 33.53 -50.54
N THR A 788 70.61 32.76 -50.01
CA THR A 788 70.36 31.82 -48.92
C THR A 788 71.48 31.83 -47.88
N PHE A 789 71.23 31.23 -46.72
CA PHE A 789 72.10 31.30 -45.55
C PHE A 789 72.31 29.92 -44.92
N TRP A 790 73.43 29.74 -44.24
CA TRP A 790 73.67 28.62 -43.34
C TRP A 790 73.39 29.04 -41.91
N LEU A 791 72.58 28.27 -41.19
CA LEU A 791 72.40 28.45 -39.75
C LEU A 791 73.52 27.70 -39.01
N LEU A 792 74.33 28.41 -38.21
CA LEU A 792 75.52 27.85 -37.57
C LEU A 792 75.31 27.44 -36.11
N GLY A 793 74.57 28.24 -35.34
CA GLY A 793 74.42 28.04 -33.89
C GLY A 793 73.93 29.27 -33.17
N HIS A 794 74.06 29.28 -31.85
CA HIS A 794 73.77 30.45 -31.01
C HIS A 794 74.93 31.45 -30.97
N VAL A 795 74.58 32.70 -30.71
CA VAL A 795 75.56 33.76 -30.41
C VAL A 795 76.33 33.37 -29.14
N GLY A 796 77.62 33.04 -29.29
CA GLY A 796 78.50 32.60 -28.20
C GLY A 796 78.98 31.14 -28.29
N GLU A 797 78.31 30.28 -29.07
CA GLU A 797 78.74 28.88 -29.29
C GLU A 797 79.65 28.72 -30.54
N VAL A 798 79.66 29.71 -31.43
CA VAL A 798 80.36 29.66 -32.73
C VAL A 798 81.62 30.54 -32.69
N ASN A 799 82.80 29.92 -32.79
CA ASN A 799 84.06 30.64 -33.06
C ASN A 799 84.05 31.12 -34.52
N LEU A 800 83.73 32.40 -34.75
CA LEU A 800 83.86 33.02 -36.07
C LEU A 800 85.35 33.12 -36.45
N PRO A 801 85.77 32.73 -37.67
CA PRO A 801 87.08 33.08 -38.16
C PRO A 801 87.17 34.61 -38.31
N ALA A 802 88.14 35.23 -37.64
CA ALA A 802 88.47 36.62 -37.86
C ALA A 802 88.91 36.80 -39.33
N GLY A 803 88.24 37.68 -40.06
CA GLY A 803 88.64 38.02 -41.42
C GLY A 803 90.02 38.68 -41.47
N GLY A 804 90.81 38.32 -42.47
CA GLY A 804 92.00 39.08 -42.87
C GLY A 804 93.12 38.23 -43.46
N ASN A 805 93.20 38.26 -44.79
CA ASN A 805 94.38 38.00 -45.65
C ASN A 805 95.13 36.67 -45.50
N ASP A 806 94.99 35.80 -46.48
CA ASP A 806 96.13 35.48 -47.35
C ASP A 806 95.71 34.81 -48.65
N LEU A 807 96.14 35.43 -49.75
CA LEU A 807 96.27 34.84 -51.07
C LEU A 807 97.35 33.75 -50.99
N ASN A 808 97.03 32.52 -51.39
CA ASN A 808 97.85 31.80 -52.38
C ASN A 808 97.22 30.46 -52.80
N GLU A 809 97.24 30.30 -54.12
CA GLU A 809 96.98 29.11 -54.92
C GLU A 809 97.52 27.81 -54.31
N ARG A 810 96.74 26.73 -54.47
CA ARG A 810 97.24 25.50 -55.13
C ARG A 810 96.07 24.66 -55.65
N THR A 811 96.10 24.48 -56.96
CA THR A 811 95.19 23.69 -57.79
C THR A 811 95.52 22.19 -57.78
N SER A 812 94.45 21.39 -57.82
CA SER A 812 94.24 20.12 -58.57
C SER A 812 94.90 18.80 -58.11
N PRO A 813 94.38 17.60 -58.52
CA PRO A 813 93.06 17.26 -59.11
C PRO A 813 92.35 16.02 -58.48
N GLU A 814 91.11 15.76 -58.94
CA GLU A 814 90.24 14.59 -58.73
C GLU A 814 90.86 13.23 -59.10
N PRO A 815 90.18 12.11 -58.74
CA PRO A 815 89.71 11.23 -59.82
C PRO A 815 88.27 10.70 -59.66
N LEU A 816 87.55 10.76 -60.80
CA LEU A 816 86.44 9.96 -61.37
C LEU A 816 85.41 9.26 -60.46
#